data_AF-A0A5E4BZB6-F1
#
_entry.id   AF-A0A5E4BZB6-F1
#
_cell.length_a   1.000
_cell.length_b   1.000
_cell.length_c   1.000
_cell.angle_alpha   90.00
_cell.angle_beta   90.00
_cell.angle_gamma   90.00
#
_symmetry.space_group_name_H-M   'P 1'
#
loop_
_entity.id
_entity.type
_entity.pdbx_description
1 polymer ?
#
loop_
_entity_poly.entity_id
_entity_poly.type
_entity_poly.pdbx_seq_one_letter_code
_entity_poly.pdbx_strand_id
1 'polypeptide(L)'
;MKVKQEIREKENLVKEKIKFLESEIGNNAEYEKRISAAERKVFKCRMEYQHHETSRSQLKDELDSLKATVNRTSSDLEALRKNISKIKKDIHEKTERLQRIKNHNQIVKKKLSHITEKTMSVEEKATNLEDMLKEEEKSVKEVEVQLNIVKDVLFKKVQELQTETMKEKAVISEIEGTRSSLKHLSHQLYRLDFETLKQQEIMYCQDFYIQQVERRMSRLKGEINSEEKQALEVKIIDLRKSVEQKKATLGVLETQMKKLHNDLYFIKKSNSKNCDEKQSLMTKIDELNIFIDRSEKELIKTKTLKQDMMIEDNLLKLEVKRTREMLHSKAEEVLSLEKRKQQLCTAMDERTEEIKVHKTMLASQIRYVDQERQSISAEFHERLSKINKLKNRYEILTVVMMPPEGEEEKTQTYYVIKAAQEKEELQREGDSLDAKINKAEKEIYALENTLQVLKSCNNNYKQSFKKVTPSSDEYELKIQLEEQKRAADEKYRYKQRQIRELQEDIQSMKNTLEVIEHLANNVQEKLSEKQAYSFQLRRDIEDQKPKFERVTKQCGKLTKEIRLLKETKDETLEEQDIKLRELREFHKVIDEMLVDVIEENAEIKLILKKYFEQNGLELPTAGPKSSRQSSRSPSQTSLVSVRSASSSTSISPSQTSIKVLALNFPDSAPGYSTSSSSSGSSNGKNKRSSK
;
A
#
# COMPACT_ATOMS: atom_id res chain seq x y z
N MET A 1 13.65 -29.36 -164.02
CA MET A 1 13.79 -28.49 -162.84
C MET A 1 12.49 -28.42 -162.04
N LYS A 2 12.14 -29.48 -161.31
CA LYS A 2 11.03 -29.52 -160.32
C LYS A 2 11.41 -30.38 -159.10
N VAL A 3 12.15 -31.47 -159.33
CA VAL A 3 12.64 -32.38 -158.29
C VAL A 3 13.68 -31.74 -157.32
N LYS A 4 14.55 -30.84 -157.77
CA LYS A 4 15.56 -30.18 -156.89
C LYS A 4 14.99 -29.10 -155.96
N GLN A 5 13.81 -28.55 -156.27
CA GLN A 5 13.16 -27.52 -155.46
C GLN A 5 12.26 -28.16 -154.39
N GLU A 6 11.54 -29.23 -154.74
CA GLU A 6 10.84 -30.09 -153.77
C GLU A 6 11.77 -30.76 -152.74
N ILE A 7 12.99 -31.14 -153.13
CA ILE A 7 13.97 -31.70 -152.19
C ILE A 7 14.44 -30.63 -151.19
N ARG A 8 14.68 -29.38 -151.62
CA ARG A 8 15.09 -28.30 -150.70
C ARG A 8 13.95 -27.86 -149.78
N GLU A 9 12.71 -27.82 -150.27
CA GLU A 9 11.54 -27.53 -149.44
C GLU A 9 11.29 -28.64 -148.43
N LYS A 10 11.39 -29.92 -148.83
CA LYS A 10 11.30 -31.05 -147.89
C LYS A 10 12.47 -31.08 -146.91
N GLU A 11 13.69 -30.75 -147.32
CA GLU A 11 14.84 -30.63 -146.41
C GLU A 11 14.68 -29.47 -145.43
N ASN A 12 14.11 -28.33 -145.85
CA ASN A 12 13.82 -27.21 -144.96
C ASN A 12 12.67 -27.55 -143.99
N LEU A 13 11.61 -28.21 -144.44
CA LEU A 13 10.53 -28.72 -143.58
C LEU A 13 11.03 -29.76 -142.59
N VAL A 14 11.95 -30.64 -143.01
CA VAL A 14 12.61 -31.61 -142.11
C VAL A 14 13.51 -30.88 -141.12
N LYS A 15 14.27 -29.86 -141.53
CA LYS A 15 15.08 -29.05 -140.60
C LYS A 15 14.23 -28.23 -139.63
N GLU A 16 13.10 -27.69 -140.06
CA GLU A 16 12.15 -27.00 -139.17
C GLU A 16 11.48 -27.96 -138.21
N LYS A 17 11.08 -29.16 -138.67
CA LYS A 17 10.55 -30.20 -137.78
C LYS A 17 11.61 -30.73 -136.81
N ILE A 18 12.87 -30.87 -137.23
CA ILE A 18 14.00 -31.22 -136.35
C ILE A 18 14.21 -30.12 -135.32
N LYS A 19 14.24 -28.84 -135.72
CA LYS A 19 14.37 -27.71 -134.77
C LYS A 19 13.19 -27.60 -133.81
N PHE A 20 11.97 -27.83 -134.28
CA PHE A 20 10.77 -27.86 -133.43
C PHE A 20 10.85 -29.02 -132.43
N LEU A 21 11.25 -30.20 -132.89
CA LEU A 21 11.40 -31.39 -132.06
C LEU A 21 12.55 -31.23 -131.05
N GLU A 22 13.66 -30.59 -131.42
CA GLU A 22 14.73 -30.19 -130.51
C GLU A 22 14.25 -29.17 -129.47
N SER A 23 13.43 -28.19 -129.87
CA SER A 23 12.84 -27.22 -128.94
C SER A 23 11.82 -27.85 -127.98
N GLU A 24 11.01 -28.80 -128.46
CA GLU A 24 10.06 -29.55 -127.64
C GLU A 24 10.77 -30.54 -126.70
N ILE A 25 11.86 -31.18 -127.14
CA ILE A 25 12.73 -31.98 -126.26
C ILE A 25 13.38 -31.09 -125.19
N GLY A 26 13.84 -29.89 -125.56
CA GLY A 26 14.36 -28.90 -124.63
C GLY A 26 13.33 -28.46 -123.59
N ASN A 27 12.12 -28.13 -124.05
CA ASN A 27 10.99 -27.76 -123.18
C ASN A 27 10.59 -28.91 -122.25
N ASN A 28 10.47 -30.14 -122.75
CA ASN A 28 10.18 -31.31 -121.91
C ASN A 28 11.28 -31.56 -120.89
N ALA A 29 12.55 -31.45 -121.26
CA ALA A 29 13.67 -31.56 -120.31
C ALA A 29 13.63 -30.45 -119.24
N GLU A 30 13.21 -29.23 -119.58
CA GLU A 30 12.98 -28.16 -118.61
C GLU A 30 11.78 -28.44 -117.69
N TYR A 31 10.66 -28.95 -118.21
CA TYR A 31 9.49 -29.30 -117.41
C TYR A 31 9.79 -30.47 -116.47
N GLU A 32 10.50 -31.51 -116.93
CA GLU A 32 10.96 -32.62 -116.07
C GLU A 32 11.89 -32.12 -114.95
N LYS A 33 12.78 -31.17 -115.25
CA LYS A 33 13.61 -30.51 -114.21
C LYS A 33 12.76 -29.73 -113.22
N ARG A 34 11.74 -28.99 -113.68
CA ARG A 34 10.82 -28.24 -112.80
C ARG A 34 9.94 -29.17 -111.95
N ILE A 35 9.42 -30.25 -112.53
CA ILE A 35 8.67 -31.30 -111.82
C ILE A 35 9.56 -31.96 -110.78
N SER A 36 10.76 -32.40 -111.14
CA SER A 36 11.74 -32.98 -110.22
C SER A 36 12.14 -32.01 -109.10
N ALA A 37 12.19 -30.71 -109.36
CA ALA A 37 12.44 -29.69 -108.34
C ALA A 37 11.22 -29.49 -107.42
N ALA A 38 10.00 -29.52 -107.96
CA ALA A 38 8.75 -29.43 -107.21
C ALA A 38 8.51 -30.68 -106.34
N GLU A 39 8.74 -31.88 -106.87
CA GLU A 39 8.67 -33.14 -106.13
C GLU A 39 9.66 -33.17 -104.98
N ARG A 40 10.90 -32.71 -105.20
CA ARG A 40 11.88 -32.53 -104.12
C ARG A 40 11.42 -31.54 -103.05
N LYS A 41 10.73 -30.45 -103.43
CA LYS A 41 10.16 -29.50 -102.46
C LYS A 41 8.99 -30.11 -101.69
N VAL A 42 8.07 -30.80 -102.36
CA VAL A 42 6.93 -31.48 -101.72
C VAL A 42 7.42 -32.58 -100.77
N PHE A 43 8.42 -33.34 -101.18
CA PHE A 43 9.05 -34.35 -100.32
C PHE A 43 9.67 -33.71 -99.07
N LYS A 44 10.42 -32.60 -99.22
CA LYS A 44 10.94 -31.83 -98.07
C LYS A 44 9.82 -31.37 -97.15
N CYS A 45 8.77 -30.73 -97.67
CA CYS A 45 7.64 -30.27 -96.86
C CYS A 45 6.92 -31.43 -96.15
N ARG A 46 6.81 -32.61 -96.79
CA ARG A 46 6.20 -33.79 -96.16
C ARG A 46 7.06 -34.37 -95.05
N MET A 47 8.38 -34.39 -95.22
CA MET A 47 9.33 -34.77 -94.18
C MET A 47 9.30 -33.78 -93.01
N GLU A 48 9.28 -32.48 -93.29
CA GLU A 48 9.16 -31.42 -92.28
C GLU A 48 7.83 -31.54 -91.52
N TYR A 49 6.71 -31.77 -92.21
CA TYR A 49 5.42 -31.99 -91.56
C TYR A 49 5.43 -33.23 -90.65
N GLN A 50 5.96 -34.36 -91.13
CA GLN A 50 6.09 -35.56 -90.31
C GLN A 50 6.99 -35.32 -89.10
N HIS A 51 8.09 -34.58 -89.26
CA HIS A 51 8.98 -34.22 -88.16
C HIS A 51 8.30 -33.29 -87.13
N HIS A 52 7.52 -32.31 -87.58
CA HIS A 52 6.73 -31.46 -86.69
C HIS A 52 5.63 -32.24 -85.97
N GLU A 53 4.99 -33.20 -86.64
CA GLU A 53 3.93 -34.00 -86.04
C GLU A 53 4.47 -34.98 -84.99
N THR A 54 5.62 -35.61 -85.24
CA THR A 54 6.31 -36.42 -84.22
C THR A 54 6.76 -35.57 -83.04
N SER A 55 7.32 -34.37 -83.30
CA SER A 55 7.69 -33.42 -82.25
C SER A 55 6.48 -32.97 -81.43
N ARG A 56 5.33 -32.72 -82.06
CA ARG A 56 4.07 -32.37 -81.39
C ARG A 56 3.56 -33.50 -80.50
N SER A 57 3.66 -34.75 -80.96
CA SER A 57 3.28 -35.92 -80.16
C SER A 57 4.19 -36.07 -78.94
N GLN A 58 5.51 -35.96 -79.13
CA GLN A 58 6.49 -36.02 -78.03
C GLN A 58 6.23 -34.95 -76.97
N LEU A 59 6.02 -33.69 -77.39
CA LEU A 59 5.70 -32.59 -76.48
C LEU A 59 4.37 -32.81 -75.73
N LYS A 60 3.39 -33.47 -76.37
CA LYS A 60 2.12 -33.80 -75.72
C LYS A 60 2.32 -34.87 -74.64
N ASP A 61 3.07 -35.92 -74.94
CA ASP A 61 3.38 -36.98 -73.99
C ASP A 61 4.20 -36.44 -72.81
N GLU A 62 5.16 -35.54 -73.07
CA GLU A 62 5.90 -34.82 -72.04
C GLU A 62 4.97 -33.97 -71.17
N LEU A 63 4.03 -33.22 -71.77
CA LEU A 63 3.06 -32.41 -71.03
C LEU A 63 2.13 -33.25 -70.16
N ASP A 64 1.66 -34.39 -70.67
CA ASP A 64 0.81 -35.31 -69.91
C ASP A 64 1.60 -35.97 -68.76
N SER A 65 2.87 -36.32 -68.99
CA SER A 65 3.77 -36.80 -67.93
C SER A 65 3.99 -35.74 -66.85
N LEU A 66 4.25 -34.49 -67.24
CA LEU A 66 4.41 -33.36 -66.32
C LEU A 66 3.13 -33.10 -65.54
N LYS A 67 1.96 -33.13 -66.19
CA LYS A 67 0.66 -32.98 -65.53
C LYS A 67 0.42 -34.09 -64.50
N ALA A 68 0.77 -35.33 -64.82
CA ALA A 68 0.69 -36.44 -63.86
C ALA A 68 1.63 -36.23 -62.66
N THR A 69 2.87 -35.77 -62.89
CA THR A 69 3.80 -35.45 -61.80
C THR A 69 3.30 -34.28 -60.93
N VAL A 70 2.73 -33.24 -61.52
CA VAL A 70 2.16 -32.11 -60.79
C VAL A 70 0.95 -32.54 -59.96
N ASN A 71 0.05 -33.34 -60.50
CA ASN A 71 -1.10 -33.84 -59.75
C ASN A 71 -0.67 -34.76 -58.59
N ARG A 72 0.32 -35.63 -58.82
CA ARG A 72 0.88 -36.50 -57.78
C ARG A 72 1.53 -35.68 -56.68
N THR A 73 2.40 -34.74 -57.04
CA THR A 73 3.07 -33.85 -56.06
C THR A 73 2.07 -32.98 -55.31
N SER A 74 0.99 -32.52 -55.95
CA SER A 74 -0.11 -31.81 -55.28
C SER A 74 -0.83 -32.69 -54.26
N SER A 75 -1.14 -33.94 -54.64
CA SER A 75 -1.77 -34.91 -53.72
C SER A 75 -0.86 -35.27 -52.55
N ASP A 76 0.42 -35.50 -52.82
CA ASP A 76 1.44 -35.75 -51.79
C ASP A 76 1.58 -34.54 -50.85
N LEU A 77 1.54 -33.31 -51.38
CA LEU A 77 1.58 -32.08 -50.60
C LEU A 77 0.34 -31.95 -49.71
N GLU A 78 -0.86 -32.27 -50.21
CA GLU A 78 -2.08 -32.30 -49.39
C GLU A 78 -2.03 -33.37 -48.30
N ALA A 79 -1.51 -34.56 -48.60
CA ALA A 79 -1.29 -35.62 -47.62
C ALA A 79 -0.29 -35.17 -46.54
N LEU A 80 0.80 -34.53 -46.94
CA LEU A 80 1.78 -33.94 -46.01
C LEU A 80 1.15 -32.82 -45.18
N ARG A 81 0.30 -31.95 -45.75
CA ARG A 81 -0.43 -30.92 -44.99
C ARG A 81 -1.36 -31.52 -43.94
N LYS A 82 -2.08 -32.61 -44.26
CA LYS A 82 -2.91 -33.35 -43.30
C LYS A 82 -2.07 -34.01 -42.21
N ASN A 83 -0.93 -34.59 -42.55
CA ASN A 83 0.00 -35.16 -41.56
C ASN A 83 0.59 -34.07 -40.66
N ILE A 84 0.99 -32.93 -41.22
CA ILE A 84 1.47 -31.77 -40.45
C ILE A 84 0.39 -31.25 -39.51
N SER A 85 -0.87 -31.16 -39.95
CA SER A 85 -1.96 -30.72 -39.07
C SER A 85 -2.24 -31.70 -37.94
N LYS A 86 -2.17 -33.02 -38.21
CA LYS A 86 -2.24 -34.06 -37.18
C LYS A 86 -1.08 -33.98 -36.19
N ILE A 87 0.16 -33.90 -36.67
CA ILE A 87 1.35 -33.74 -35.83
C ILE A 87 1.27 -32.46 -35.00
N LYS A 88 0.77 -31.35 -35.56
CA LYS A 88 0.54 -30.11 -34.80
C LYS A 88 -0.45 -30.29 -33.65
N LYS A 89 -1.56 -31.02 -33.88
CA LYS A 89 -2.51 -31.36 -32.82
C LYS A 89 -1.88 -32.26 -31.76
N ASP A 90 -1.14 -33.29 -32.18
CA ASP A 90 -0.45 -34.21 -31.26
C ASP A 90 0.60 -33.47 -30.42
N ILE A 91 1.38 -32.56 -31.04
CA ILE A 91 2.31 -31.69 -30.33
C ILE A 91 1.55 -30.83 -29.32
N HIS A 92 0.44 -30.22 -29.70
CA HIS A 92 -0.36 -29.40 -28.79
C HIS A 92 -0.86 -30.20 -27.58
N GLU A 93 -1.46 -31.37 -27.80
CA GLU A 93 -1.89 -32.25 -26.71
C GLU A 93 -0.72 -32.71 -25.83
N LYS A 94 0.42 -33.05 -26.42
CA LYS A 94 1.62 -33.45 -25.67
C LYS A 94 2.18 -32.27 -24.87
N THR A 95 2.14 -31.05 -25.40
CA THR A 95 2.52 -29.84 -24.65
C THR A 95 1.58 -29.57 -23.49
N GLU A 96 0.26 -29.73 -23.65
CA GLU A 96 -0.69 -29.59 -22.55
C GLU A 96 -0.53 -30.68 -21.49
N ARG A 97 -0.31 -31.94 -21.90
CA ARG A 97 -0.01 -33.03 -20.97
C ARG A 97 1.30 -32.77 -20.22
N LEU A 98 2.33 -32.31 -20.92
CA LEU A 98 3.61 -31.94 -20.32
C LEU A 98 3.43 -30.78 -19.33
N GLN A 99 2.60 -29.78 -19.65
CA GLN A 99 2.33 -28.67 -18.74
C GLN A 99 1.56 -29.11 -17.50
N ARG A 100 0.57 -30.00 -17.65
CA ARG A 100 -0.12 -30.63 -16.51
C ARG A 100 0.84 -31.43 -15.62
N ILE A 101 1.72 -32.25 -16.22
CA ILE A 101 2.73 -33.02 -15.49
C ILE A 101 3.75 -32.09 -14.83
N LYS A 102 4.19 -31.02 -15.50
CA LYS A 102 5.08 -30.00 -14.93
C LYS A 102 4.44 -29.33 -13.72
N ASN A 103 3.18 -28.92 -13.82
CA ASN A 103 2.44 -28.32 -12.72
C ASN A 103 2.30 -29.31 -11.55
N HIS A 104 1.98 -30.57 -11.84
CA HIS A 104 1.92 -31.63 -10.83
C HIS A 104 3.28 -31.86 -10.17
N ASN A 105 4.35 -31.97 -10.94
CA ASN A 105 5.72 -32.09 -10.42
C ASN A 105 6.15 -30.88 -9.61
N GLN A 106 5.75 -29.66 -9.98
CA GLN A 106 5.99 -28.46 -9.16
C GLN A 106 5.24 -28.54 -7.83
N ILE A 107 3.98 -28.99 -7.82
CA ILE A 107 3.20 -29.18 -6.59
C ILE A 107 3.84 -30.26 -5.72
N VAL A 108 4.24 -31.39 -6.29
CA VAL A 108 4.93 -32.48 -5.59
C VAL A 108 6.28 -32.02 -5.08
N LYS A 109 7.05 -31.25 -5.86
CA LYS A 109 8.34 -30.68 -5.44
C LYS A 109 8.18 -29.68 -4.31
N LYS A 110 7.13 -28.84 -4.32
CA LYS A 110 6.80 -27.94 -3.20
C LYS A 110 6.36 -28.71 -1.96
N LYS A 111 5.61 -29.80 -2.12
CA LYS A 111 5.24 -30.69 -0.99
C LYS A 111 6.45 -31.42 -0.44
N LEU A 112 7.32 -31.91 -1.32
CA LEU A 112 8.60 -32.53 -0.95
C LEU A 112 9.49 -31.52 -0.24
N SER A 113 9.65 -30.31 -0.77
CA SER A 113 10.44 -29.24 -0.12
C SER A 113 9.88 -28.87 1.25
N HIS A 114 8.56 -28.76 1.38
CA HIS A 114 7.90 -28.50 2.65
C HIS A 114 8.03 -29.66 3.65
N ILE A 115 8.00 -30.90 3.17
CA ILE A 115 8.25 -32.08 4.01
C ILE A 115 9.72 -32.10 4.40
N THR A 116 10.67 -31.99 3.48
CA THR A 116 12.11 -31.91 3.80
C THR A 116 12.41 -30.72 4.72
N GLU A 117 11.82 -29.55 4.52
CA GLU A 117 11.98 -28.42 5.45
C GLU A 117 11.41 -28.71 6.84
N LYS A 118 10.42 -29.59 6.97
CA LYS A 118 9.88 -30.02 8.27
C LYS A 118 10.63 -31.19 8.90
N THR A 119 11.20 -32.09 8.09
CA THR A 119 11.90 -33.31 8.57
C THR A 119 13.40 -33.12 8.75
N MET A 120 14.02 -32.14 8.08
CA MET A 120 15.47 -31.90 8.21
C MET A 120 15.75 -31.19 9.54
N SER A 121 16.66 -31.78 10.32
CA SER A 121 17.19 -31.18 11.54
C SER A 121 17.86 -29.84 11.21
N VAL A 122 17.89 -28.91 12.16
CA VAL A 122 18.51 -27.58 11.98
C VAL A 122 19.98 -27.71 11.53
N GLU A 123 20.66 -28.78 11.95
CA GLU A 123 22.04 -29.10 11.56
C GLU A 123 22.17 -29.48 10.07
N GLU A 124 21.27 -30.33 9.55
CA GLU A 124 21.31 -30.74 8.13
C GLU A 124 20.89 -29.61 7.17
N LYS A 125 20.10 -28.64 7.67
CA LYS A 125 19.81 -27.41 6.92
C LYS A 125 21.02 -26.48 6.86
N ALA A 126 21.79 -26.41 7.93
CA ALA A 126 23.01 -25.61 7.97
C ALA A 126 24.07 -26.18 7.02
N THR A 127 24.27 -27.51 6.99
CA THR A 127 25.24 -28.14 6.08
C THR A 127 24.85 -27.97 4.60
N ASN A 128 23.58 -28.14 4.25
CA ASN A 128 23.13 -27.93 2.86
C ASN A 128 23.25 -26.46 2.41
N LEU A 129 22.98 -25.50 3.29
CA LEU A 129 23.19 -24.08 2.97
C LEU A 129 24.68 -23.76 2.81
N GLU A 130 25.53 -24.38 3.63
CA GLU A 130 26.99 -24.21 3.55
C GLU A 130 27.57 -24.82 2.27
N ASP A 131 27.06 -25.97 1.83
CA ASP A 131 27.49 -26.60 0.58
C ASP A 131 27.06 -25.80 -0.66
N MET A 132 25.84 -25.24 -0.67
CA MET A 132 25.42 -24.30 -1.73
C MET A 132 26.28 -23.03 -1.74
N LEU A 133 26.65 -22.51 -0.56
CA LEU A 133 27.53 -21.35 -0.47
C LEU A 133 28.92 -21.67 -1.06
N LYS A 134 29.47 -22.85 -0.77
CA LYS A 134 30.74 -23.33 -1.35
C LYS A 134 30.66 -23.52 -2.87
N GLU A 135 29.54 -23.95 -3.42
CA GLU A 135 29.34 -24.07 -4.87
C GLU A 135 29.24 -22.69 -5.55
N GLU A 136 28.53 -21.74 -4.94
CA GLU A 136 28.46 -20.37 -5.46
C GLU A 136 29.81 -19.64 -5.33
N GLU A 137 30.57 -19.87 -4.26
CA GLU A 137 31.93 -19.33 -4.15
C GLU A 137 32.87 -19.86 -5.25
N LYS A 138 32.69 -21.12 -5.68
CA LYS A 138 33.44 -21.69 -6.82
C LYS A 138 32.99 -21.06 -8.14
N SER A 139 31.68 -20.89 -8.34
CA SER A 139 31.15 -20.27 -9.56
C SER A 139 31.64 -18.83 -9.73
N VAL A 140 31.68 -18.05 -8.63
CA VAL A 140 32.20 -16.68 -8.62
C VAL A 140 33.69 -16.67 -8.97
N LYS A 141 34.51 -17.56 -8.40
CA LYS A 141 35.93 -17.67 -8.73
C LYS A 141 36.16 -18.01 -10.20
N GLU A 142 35.37 -18.90 -10.78
CA GLU A 142 35.46 -19.23 -12.20
C GLU A 142 35.10 -18.03 -13.10
N VAL A 143 34.07 -17.26 -12.74
CA VAL A 143 33.70 -16.03 -13.44
C VAL A 143 34.77 -14.96 -13.31
N GLU A 144 35.40 -14.80 -12.14
CA GLU A 144 36.53 -13.89 -11.95
C GLU A 144 37.73 -14.25 -12.83
N VAL A 145 38.05 -15.54 -12.95
CA VAL A 145 39.09 -16.03 -13.86
C VAL A 145 38.74 -15.70 -15.32
N GLN A 146 37.51 -15.95 -15.75
CA GLN A 146 37.06 -15.60 -17.11
C GLN A 146 37.11 -14.08 -17.35
N LEU A 147 36.71 -13.28 -16.35
CA LEU A 147 36.76 -11.82 -16.43
C LEU A 147 38.19 -11.32 -16.58
N ASN A 148 39.14 -11.90 -15.85
CA ASN A 148 40.56 -11.55 -15.96
C ASN A 148 41.12 -11.89 -17.35
N ILE A 149 40.77 -13.06 -17.91
CA ILE A 149 41.15 -13.43 -19.29
C ILE A 149 40.59 -12.41 -20.31
N VAL A 150 39.33 -12.00 -20.16
CA VAL A 150 38.71 -11.02 -21.06
C VAL A 150 39.34 -9.63 -20.89
N LYS A 151 39.68 -9.22 -19.67
CA LYS A 151 40.41 -7.96 -19.40
C LYS A 151 41.78 -7.94 -20.08
N ASP A 152 42.52 -9.04 -20.02
CA ASP A 152 43.83 -9.15 -20.67
C ASP A 152 43.73 -9.08 -22.20
N VAL A 153 42.73 -9.75 -22.78
CA VAL A 153 42.46 -9.67 -24.22
C VAL A 153 42.06 -8.25 -24.62
N LEU A 154 41.21 -7.59 -23.82
CA LEU A 154 40.80 -6.22 -24.06
C LEU A 154 42.01 -5.27 -24.02
N PHE A 155 42.87 -5.41 -23.03
CA PHE A 155 44.09 -4.60 -22.92
C PHE A 155 44.99 -4.75 -24.15
N LYS A 156 45.22 -6.00 -24.60
CA LYS A 156 45.99 -6.27 -25.83
C LYS A 156 45.33 -5.65 -27.07
N LYS A 157 44.01 -5.76 -27.22
CA LYS A 157 43.29 -5.17 -28.37
C LYS A 157 43.26 -3.65 -28.36
N VAL A 158 43.19 -3.03 -27.18
CA VAL A 158 43.30 -1.57 -27.05
C VAL A 158 44.71 -1.11 -27.43
N GLN A 159 45.75 -1.85 -27.01
CA GLN A 159 47.13 -1.55 -27.39
C GLN A 159 47.34 -1.70 -28.91
N GLU A 160 46.88 -2.80 -29.51
CA GLU A 160 46.90 -3.00 -30.97
C GLU A 160 46.20 -1.85 -31.69
N LEU A 161 44.99 -1.48 -31.26
CA LEU A 161 44.24 -0.38 -31.84
C LEU A 161 45.01 0.94 -31.76
N GLN A 162 45.63 1.24 -30.61
CA GLN A 162 46.44 2.44 -30.45
C GLN A 162 47.62 2.45 -31.43
N THR A 163 48.31 1.32 -31.60
CA THR A 163 49.41 1.23 -32.59
C THR A 163 48.93 1.45 -34.02
N GLU A 164 47.78 0.90 -34.41
CA GLU A 164 47.22 1.10 -35.75
C GLU A 164 46.74 2.54 -35.95
N THR A 165 46.16 3.20 -34.93
CA THR A 165 45.80 4.62 -35.04
C THR A 165 47.02 5.54 -35.17
N MET A 166 48.16 5.19 -34.56
CA MET A 166 49.40 5.93 -34.76
C MET A 166 49.93 5.74 -36.19
N LYS A 167 49.89 4.52 -36.72
CA LYS A 167 50.25 4.24 -38.12
C LYS A 167 49.34 4.98 -39.10
N GLU A 168 48.03 4.99 -38.86
CA GLU A 168 47.07 5.74 -39.67
C GLU A 168 47.42 7.23 -39.70
N LYS A 169 47.68 7.85 -38.54
CA LYS A 169 48.09 9.26 -38.46
C LYS A 169 49.41 9.54 -39.19
N ALA A 170 50.38 8.63 -39.11
CA ALA A 170 51.64 8.74 -39.84
C ALA A 170 51.40 8.70 -41.35
N VAL A 171 50.59 7.76 -41.84
CA VAL A 171 50.23 7.64 -43.26
C VAL A 171 49.42 8.86 -43.73
N ILE A 172 48.50 9.39 -42.92
CA ILE A 172 47.78 10.63 -43.25
C ILE A 172 48.76 11.79 -43.39
N SER A 173 49.72 11.92 -42.48
CA SER A 173 50.75 12.97 -42.55
C SER A 173 51.63 12.82 -43.79
N GLU A 174 51.97 11.58 -44.19
CA GLU A 174 52.67 11.28 -45.44
C GLU A 174 51.82 11.61 -46.68
N ILE A 175 50.52 11.29 -46.65
CA ILE A 175 49.57 11.67 -47.71
C ILE A 175 49.47 13.19 -47.84
N GLU A 176 49.45 13.93 -46.74
CA GLU A 176 49.43 15.39 -46.75
C GLU A 176 50.75 15.99 -47.26
N GLY A 177 51.89 15.41 -46.86
CA GLY A 177 53.22 15.78 -47.38
C GLY A 177 53.36 15.51 -48.88
N THR A 178 52.91 14.35 -49.36
CA THR A 178 52.89 13.99 -50.78
C THR A 178 51.89 14.84 -51.56
N ARG A 179 50.71 15.15 -51.02
CA ARG A 179 49.75 16.09 -51.64
C ARG A 179 50.32 17.50 -51.75
N SER A 180 51.03 17.98 -50.75
CA SER A 180 51.68 19.30 -50.77
C SER A 180 52.81 19.34 -51.80
N SER A 181 53.61 18.27 -51.85
CA SER A 181 54.64 18.07 -52.88
C SER A 181 54.03 17.99 -54.28
N LEU A 182 52.90 17.30 -54.44
CA LEU A 182 52.16 17.20 -55.70
C LEU A 182 51.59 18.55 -56.11
N LYS A 183 51.04 19.34 -55.18
CA LYS A 183 50.60 20.72 -55.47
C LYS A 183 51.77 21.60 -55.90
N HIS A 184 52.91 21.50 -55.21
CA HIS A 184 54.12 22.24 -55.60
C HIS A 184 54.61 21.83 -56.99
N LEU A 185 54.70 20.52 -57.24
CA LEU A 185 55.10 19.96 -58.53
C LEU A 185 54.09 20.29 -59.63
N SER A 186 52.79 20.31 -59.34
CA SER A 186 51.73 20.72 -60.27
C SER A 186 51.80 22.22 -60.56
N HIS A 187 52.15 23.06 -59.59
CA HIS A 187 52.38 24.48 -59.83
C HIS A 187 53.65 24.72 -60.66
N GLN A 188 54.72 23.96 -60.38
CA GLN A 188 55.93 23.95 -61.18
C GLN A 188 55.65 23.43 -62.59
N LEU A 189 54.82 22.40 -62.74
CA LEU A 189 54.36 21.87 -64.01
C LEU A 189 53.51 22.88 -64.74
N TYR A 190 52.62 23.63 -64.06
CA TYR A 190 51.86 24.72 -64.68
C TYR A 190 52.76 25.88 -65.13
N ARG A 191 53.78 26.23 -64.34
CA ARG A 191 54.78 27.25 -64.73
C ARG A 191 55.58 26.77 -65.92
N LEU A 192 56.03 25.51 -65.90
CA LEU A 192 56.71 24.88 -67.02
C LEU A 192 55.77 24.78 -68.22
N ASP A 193 54.49 24.46 -68.07
CA ASP A 193 53.49 24.43 -69.13
C ASP A 193 53.25 25.81 -69.73
N PHE A 194 53.28 26.86 -68.91
CA PHE A 194 53.22 28.23 -69.38
C PHE A 194 54.50 28.62 -70.14
N GLU A 195 55.67 28.22 -69.63
CA GLU A 195 56.95 28.38 -70.32
C GLU A 195 57.01 27.55 -71.61
N THR A 196 56.47 26.32 -71.62
CA THR A 196 56.38 25.47 -72.81
C THR A 196 55.33 25.99 -73.76
N LEU A 197 54.23 26.61 -73.32
CA LEU A 197 53.27 27.30 -74.19
C LEU A 197 53.91 28.53 -74.84
N LYS A 198 54.70 29.29 -74.09
CA LYS A 198 55.47 30.43 -74.62
C LYS A 198 56.58 29.96 -75.56
N GLN A 199 57.28 28.88 -75.20
CA GLN A 199 58.24 28.22 -76.08
C GLN A 199 57.54 27.55 -77.25
N GLN A 200 56.30 27.07 -77.13
CA GLN A 200 55.47 26.54 -78.20
C GLN A 200 55.00 27.67 -79.09
N GLU A 201 54.76 28.88 -78.59
CA GLU A 201 54.45 30.05 -79.42
C GLU A 201 55.69 30.46 -80.21
N ILE A 202 56.85 30.51 -79.56
CA ILE A 202 58.15 30.74 -80.21
C ILE A 202 58.47 29.62 -81.19
N MET A 203 58.26 28.37 -80.80
CA MET A 203 58.38 27.19 -81.64
C MET A 203 57.30 27.20 -82.68
N TYR A 204 56.10 27.74 -82.51
CA TYR A 204 55.09 27.84 -83.55
C TYR A 204 55.48 28.92 -84.55
N CYS A 205 56.13 29.99 -84.11
CA CYS A 205 56.75 30.96 -85.02
C CYS A 205 57.95 30.34 -85.76
N GLN A 206 58.79 29.60 -85.04
CA GLN A 206 59.94 28.90 -85.61
C GLN A 206 59.55 27.65 -86.40
N ASP A 207 58.43 26.99 -86.11
CA ASP A 207 57.78 25.84 -86.75
C ASP A 207 56.87 26.33 -87.85
N PHE A 208 56.41 27.57 -87.85
CA PHE A 208 55.84 28.15 -89.04
C PHE A 208 56.97 28.37 -90.07
N TYR A 209 58.12 28.84 -89.60
CA TYR A 209 59.34 28.97 -90.39
C TYR A 209 59.95 27.61 -90.78
N ILE A 210 60.02 26.68 -89.82
CA ILE A 210 60.54 25.33 -89.97
C ILE A 210 59.53 24.51 -90.74
N GLN A 211 58.21 24.56 -90.56
CA GLN A 211 57.20 23.98 -91.47
C GLN A 211 57.24 24.60 -92.86
N GLN A 212 57.73 25.83 -93.05
CA GLN A 212 58.00 26.31 -94.41
C GLN A 212 59.19 25.54 -95.01
N VAL A 213 60.20 25.24 -94.19
CA VAL A 213 61.41 24.46 -94.52
C VAL A 213 61.19 22.93 -94.49
N GLU A 214 60.20 22.44 -93.76
CA GLU A 214 59.82 21.05 -93.50
C GLU A 214 58.61 20.68 -94.34
N ARG A 215 57.73 21.58 -94.75
CA ARG A 215 56.91 21.30 -95.95
C ARG A 215 57.80 21.20 -97.19
N ARG A 216 59.01 21.77 -97.15
CA ARG A 216 60.06 21.58 -98.15
C ARG A 216 60.87 20.29 -97.90
N MET A 217 61.18 19.91 -96.65
CA MET A 217 61.95 18.70 -96.27
C MET A 217 61.13 17.40 -96.06
N SER A 218 59.89 17.48 -95.57
CA SER A 218 58.94 16.38 -95.34
C SER A 218 58.15 16.03 -96.60
N ARG A 219 58.08 16.91 -97.61
CA ARG A 219 57.87 16.48 -99.02
C ARG A 219 59.00 15.58 -99.52
N LEU A 220 60.17 15.65 -98.87
CA LEU A 220 61.38 14.91 -99.21
C LEU A 220 61.56 13.61 -98.40
N LYS A 221 60.81 13.35 -97.30
CA LYS A 221 61.16 12.28 -96.32
C LYS A 221 60.04 11.55 -95.52
N GLY A 222 58.74 11.73 -95.80
CA GLY A 222 57.63 11.41 -94.87
C GLY A 222 57.66 10.12 -94.00
N GLU A 223 57.22 10.21 -92.72
CA GLU A 223 56.48 9.20 -91.88
C GLU A 223 56.29 9.63 -90.37
N ILE A 224 55.39 8.98 -89.59
CA ILE A 224 54.94 9.27 -88.17
C ILE A 224 54.88 7.99 -87.25
N ASN A 225 54.83 8.17 -85.90
CA ASN A 225 55.30 7.36 -84.74
C ASN A 225 54.23 6.61 -83.84
N SER A 226 54.64 5.67 -82.95
CA SER A 226 53.80 4.56 -82.35
C SER A 226 53.59 4.51 -80.80
N GLU A 227 54.15 5.42 -80.00
CA GLU A 227 54.18 5.32 -78.52
C GLU A 227 52.87 5.69 -77.79
N GLU A 228 52.03 6.56 -78.34
CA GLU A 228 50.80 7.05 -77.70
C GLU A 228 49.78 5.92 -77.44
N LYS A 229 49.84 4.86 -78.24
CA LYS A 229 48.93 3.71 -78.13
C LYS A 229 49.15 2.93 -76.83
N GLN A 230 50.39 2.83 -76.36
CA GLN A 230 50.72 2.02 -75.17
C GLN A 230 50.31 2.71 -73.86
N ALA A 231 50.37 4.04 -73.80
CA ALA A 231 49.99 4.80 -72.60
C ALA A 231 48.49 4.74 -72.28
N LEU A 232 47.64 4.67 -73.32
CA LEU A 232 46.18 4.57 -73.16
C LEU A 232 45.75 3.19 -72.63
N GLU A 233 46.50 2.13 -72.95
CA GLU A 233 46.15 0.76 -72.58
C GLU A 233 46.36 0.49 -71.07
N VAL A 234 47.42 1.04 -70.48
CA VAL A 234 47.68 0.95 -69.02
C VAL A 234 46.57 1.62 -68.20
N LYS A 235 46.10 2.78 -68.64
CA LYS A 235 45.06 3.56 -67.92
C LYS A 235 43.71 2.85 -67.89
N ILE A 236 43.40 2.04 -68.91
CA ILE A 236 42.18 1.24 -68.97
C ILE A 236 42.20 0.12 -67.91
N ILE A 237 43.37 -0.49 -67.67
CA ILE A 237 43.52 -1.59 -66.70
C ILE A 237 43.30 -1.07 -65.27
N ASP A 238 43.89 0.07 -64.91
CA ASP A 238 43.75 0.66 -63.58
C ASP A 238 42.31 1.07 -63.26
N LEU A 239 41.61 1.64 -64.24
CA LEU A 239 40.20 2.02 -64.09
C LEU A 239 39.30 0.79 -63.88
N ARG A 240 39.57 -0.33 -64.56
CA ARG A 240 38.81 -1.59 -64.37
C ARG A 240 38.99 -2.14 -62.95
N LYS A 241 40.22 -2.15 -62.44
CA LYS A 241 40.53 -2.61 -61.08
C LYS A 241 39.80 -1.79 -60.01
N SER A 242 39.74 -0.47 -60.19
CA SER A 242 39.00 0.43 -59.30
C SER A 242 37.49 0.15 -59.30
N VAL A 243 36.90 -0.11 -60.48
CA VAL A 243 35.47 -0.45 -60.61
C VAL A 243 35.13 -1.76 -59.89
N GLU A 244 35.98 -2.78 -60.01
CA GLU A 244 35.79 -4.06 -59.30
C GLU A 244 35.84 -3.91 -57.77
N GLN A 245 36.81 -3.14 -57.26
CA GLN A 245 36.89 -2.85 -55.82
C GLN A 245 35.64 -2.13 -55.31
N LYS A 246 35.13 -1.14 -56.07
CA LYS A 246 33.90 -0.42 -55.69
C LYS A 246 32.67 -1.34 -55.71
N LYS A 247 32.54 -2.24 -56.69
CA LYS A 247 31.48 -3.25 -56.72
C LYS A 247 31.54 -4.19 -55.50
N ALA A 248 32.73 -4.61 -55.07
CA ALA A 248 32.89 -5.43 -53.87
C ALA A 248 32.46 -4.68 -52.60
N THR A 249 32.85 -3.41 -52.44
CA THR A 249 32.41 -2.59 -51.28
C THR A 249 30.90 -2.36 -51.28
N LEU A 250 30.28 -2.18 -52.44
CA LEU A 250 28.83 -2.03 -52.58
C LEU A 250 28.10 -3.31 -52.17
N GLY A 251 28.59 -4.48 -52.57
CA GLY A 251 28.02 -5.76 -52.13
C GLY A 251 28.07 -5.95 -50.61
N VAL A 252 29.18 -5.56 -49.95
CA VAL A 252 29.26 -5.58 -48.48
C VAL A 252 28.25 -4.61 -47.86
N LEU A 253 28.15 -3.38 -48.37
CA LEU A 253 27.18 -2.39 -47.90
C LEU A 253 25.73 -2.87 -48.06
N GLU A 254 25.37 -3.50 -49.17
CA GLU A 254 24.02 -4.06 -49.38
C GLU A 254 23.69 -5.15 -48.35
N THR A 255 24.65 -6.03 -48.02
CA THR A 255 24.42 -7.04 -46.97
C THR A 255 24.25 -6.40 -45.59
N GLN A 256 25.00 -5.34 -45.29
CA GLN A 256 24.85 -4.59 -44.05
C GLN A 256 23.50 -3.85 -43.99
N MET A 257 23.07 -3.23 -45.10
CA MET A 257 21.76 -2.59 -45.19
C MET A 257 20.62 -3.59 -44.98
N LYS A 258 20.72 -4.79 -45.55
CA LYS A 258 19.73 -5.87 -45.32
C LYS A 258 19.69 -6.32 -43.86
N LYS A 259 20.85 -6.45 -43.19
CA LYS A 259 20.93 -6.75 -41.75
C LYS A 259 20.27 -5.66 -40.91
N LEU A 260 20.64 -4.40 -41.14
CA LEU A 260 20.04 -3.25 -40.44
C LEU A 260 18.54 -3.15 -40.68
N HIS A 261 18.05 -3.48 -41.87
CA HIS A 261 16.62 -3.50 -42.16
C HIS A 261 15.89 -4.58 -41.35
N ASN A 262 16.47 -5.78 -41.22
CA ASN A 262 15.93 -6.85 -40.39
C ASN A 262 15.95 -6.48 -38.90
N ASP A 263 17.05 -5.90 -38.42
CA ASP A 263 17.18 -5.45 -37.03
C ASP A 263 16.13 -4.36 -36.71
N LEU A 264 15.94 -3.40 -37.62
CA LEU A 264 14.91 -2.37 -37.51
C LEU A 264 13.52 -3.00 -37.45
N TYR A 265 13.23 -4.00 -38.28
CA TYR A 265 11.97 -4.73 -38.24
C TYR A 265 11.74 -5.41 -36.87
N PHE A 266 12.74 -6.09 -36.31
CA PHE A 266 12.62 -6.73 -35.00
C PHE A 266 12.46 -5.71 -33.87
N ILE A 267 13.22 -4.62 -33.89
CA ILE A 267 13.08 -3.52 -32.92
C ILE A 267 11.68 -2.92 -33.01
N LYS A 268 11.17 -2.65 -34.22
CA LYS A 268 9.82 -2.11 -34.41
C LYS A 268 8.74 -3.05 -33.90
N LYS A 269 8.90 -4.37 -34.12
CA LYS A 269 7.99 -5.39 -33.58
C LYS A 269 8.04 -5.47 -32.05
N SER A 270 9.23 -5.41 -31.46
CA SER A 270 9.39 -5.38 -30.00
C SER A 270 8.79 -4.11 -29.41
N ASN A 271 9.00 -2.96 -30.06
CA ASN A 271 8.44 -1.68 -29.63
C ASN A 271 6.90 -1.68 -29.70
N SER A 272 6.31 -2.30 -30.72
CA SER A 272 4.85 -2.48 -30.79
C SER A 272 4.32 -3.27 -29.60
N LYS A 273 4.97 -4.38 -29.23
CA LYS A 273 4.57 -5.16 -28.04
C LYS A 273 4.68 -4.35 -26.76
N ASN A 274 5.77 -3.59 -26.59
CA ASN A 274 5.94 -2.71 -25.44
C ASN A 274 4.87 -1.60 -25.41
N CYS A 275 4.45 -1.08 -26.57
CA CYS A 275 3.33 -0.14 -26.65
C CYS A 275 2.00 -0.78 -26.24
N ASP A 276 1.73 -2.01 -26.67
CA ASP A 276 0.53 -2.75 -26.30
C ASP A 276 0.51 -3.04 -24.78
N GLU A 277 1.65 -3.44 -24.21
CA GLU A 277 1.83 -3.64 -22.76
C GLU A 277 1.63 -2.32 -22.00
N LYS A 278 2.24 -1.23 -22.46
CA LYS A 278 2.04 0.11 -21.90
C LYS A 278 0.56 0.51 -21.92
N GLN A 279 -0.13 0.26 -23.02
CA GLN A 279 -1.56 0.56 -23.13
C GLN A 279 -2.38 -0.29 -22.14
N SER A 280 -2.05 -1.57 -21.98
CA SER A 280 -2.71 -2.44 -21.01
C SER A 280 -2.50 -1.99 -19.55
N LEU A 281 -1.28 -1.55 -19.23
CA LEU A 281 -0.95 -0.98 -17.93
C LEU A 281 -1.66 0.36 -17.70
N MET A 282 -1.77 1.20 -18.74
CA MET A 282 -2.51 2.46 -18.65
C MET A 282 -3.99 2.20 -18.35
N THR A 283 -4.62 1.27 -19.09
CA THR A 283 -6.01 0.85 -18.80
C THR A 283 -6.14 0.34 -17.37
N LYS A 284 -5.14 -0.40 -16.86
CA LYS A 284 -5.16 -0.89 -15.47
C LYS A 284 -5.02 0.23 -14.44
N ILE A 285 -4.20 1.23 -14.72
CA ILE A 285 -4.08 2.43 -13.89
C ILE A 285 -5.43 3.17 -13.86
N ASP A 286 -6.08 3.34 -15.02
CA ASP A 286 -7.38 4.01 -15.10
C ASP A 286 -8.47 3.24 -14.33
N GLU A 287 -8.50 1.91 -14.42
CA GLU A 287 -9.38 1.06 -13.60
C GLU A 287 -9.15 1.26 -12.10
N LEU A 288 -7.88 1.30 -11.67
CA LEU A 288 -7.52 1.51 -10.27
C LEU A 288 -7.91 2.91 -9.80
N ASN A 289 -7.73 3.94 -10.65
CA ASN A 289 -8.16 5.31 -10.34
C ASN A 289 -9.68 5.38 -10.15
N ILE A 290 -10.46 4.73 -11.03
CA ILE A 290 -11.93 4.66 -10.88
C ILE A 290 -12.32 3.94 -9.58
N PHE A 291 -11.58 2.88 -9.20
CA PHE A 291 -11.81 2.19 -7.93
C PHE A 291 -11.49 3.08 -6.72
N ILE A 292 -10.37 3.83 -6.77
CA ILE A 292 -10.00 4.80 -5.73
C ILE A 292 -11.09 5.86 -5.60
N ASP A 293 -11.50 6.50 -6.69
CA ASP A 293 -12.55 7.52 -6.70
C ASP A 293 -13.88 7.00 -6.11
N ARG A 294 -14.23 5.74 -6.42
CA ARG A 294 -15.42 5.10 -5.84
C ARG A 294 -15.26 4.88 -4.34
N SER A 295 -14.12 4.38 -3.91
CA SER A 295 -13.83 4.13 -2.50
C SER A 295 -13.81 5.43 -1.69
N GLU A 296 -13.28 6.52 -2.24
CA GLU A 296 -13.31 7.85 -1.63
C GLU A 296 -14.73 8.38 -1.50
N LYS A 297 -15.57 8.22 -2.53
CA LYS A 297 -16.99 8.59 -2.45
C LYS A 297 -17.74 7.79 -1.38
N GLU A 298 -17.46 6.49 -1.26
CA GLU A 298 -18.04 5.64 -0.20
C GLU A 298 -17.55 6.06 1.19
N LEU A 299 -16.27 6.43 1.32
CA LEU A 299 -15.70 6.98 2.56
C LEU A 299 -16.35 8.31 2.94
N ILE A 300 -16.59 9.20 1.97
CA ILE A 300 -17.28 10.48 2.23
C ILE A 300 -18.72 10.21 2.71
N LYS A 301 -19.45 9.32 2.04
CA LYS A 301 -20.82 8.93 2.47
C LYS A 301 -20.86 8.35 3.88
N THR A 302 -19.90 7.49 4.23
CA THR A 302 -19.84 6.92 5.59
C THR A 302 -19.47 7.96 6.63
N LYS A 303 -18.61 8.94 6.29
CA LYS A 303 -18.32 10.10 7.16
C LYS A 303 -19.55 10.97 7.38
N THR A 304 -20.34 11.27 6.34
CA THR A 304 -21.57 12.05 6.50
C THR A 304 -22.59 11.30 7.34
N LEU A 305 -22.80 9.99 7.09
CA LEU A 305 -23.68 9.17 7.92
C LEU A 305 -23.24 9.14 9.40
N LYS A 306 -21.94 9.04 9.66
CA LYS A 306 -21.42 9.14 11.03
C LYS A 306 -21.77 10.49 11.67
N GLN A 307 -21.61 11.60 10.93
CA GLN A 307 -21.95 12.93 11.42
C GLN A 307 -23.45 13.05 11.72
N ASP A 308 -24.31 12.53 10.83
CA ASP A 308 -25.77 12.51 11.03
C ASP A 308 -26.14 11.71 12.28
N MET A 309 -25.59 10.51 12.46
CA MET A 309 -25.82 9.72 13.69
C MET A 309 -25.31 10.41 14.95
N MET A 310 -24.20 11.17 14.87
CA MET A 310 -23.72 11.97 16.01
C MET A 310 -24.69 13.11 16.35
N ILE A 311 -25.35 13.71 15.36
CA ILE A 311 -26.38 14.72 15.59
C ILE A 311 -27.61 14.08 16.22
N GLU A 312 -28.05 12.93 15.73
CA GLU A 312 -29.17 12.17 16.30
C GLU A 312 -28.91 11.73 17.75
N ASP A 313 -27.71 11.21 18.06
CA ASP A 313 -27.33 10.85 19.43
C ASP A 313 -27.36 12.07 20.38
N ASN A 314 -26.89 13.23 19.92
CA ASN A 314 -26.96 14.46 20.70
C ASN A 314 -28.41 14.93 20.90
N LEU A 315 -29.26 14.82 19.87
CA LEU A 315 -30.68 15.14 19.97
C LEU A 315 -31.38 14.22 20.98
N LEU A 316 -31.11 12.92 20.91
CA LEU A 316 -31.68 11.94 21.85
C LEU A 316 -31.19 12.18 23.28
N LYS A 317 -29.91 12.53 23.47
CA LYS A 317 -29.38 12.94 24.78
C LYS A 317 -30.10 14.18 25.33
N LEU A 318 -30.43 15.15 24.48
CA LEU A 318 -31.22 16.33 24.88
C LEU A 318 -32.65 15.94 25.28
N GLU A 319 -33.30 15.06 24.52
CA GLU A 319 -34.63 14.54 24.87
C GLU A 319 -34.62 13.77 26.21
N VAL A 320 -33.61 12.93 26.43
CA VAL A 320 -33.42 12.22 27.70
C VAL A 320 -33.19 13.19 28.85
N LYS A 321 -32.41 14.25 28.66
CA LYS A 321 -32.24 15.30 29.68
C LYS A 321 -33.56 16.00 29.99
N ARG A 322 -34.29 16.42 28.94
CA ARG A 322 -35.59 17.10 29.09
C ARG A 322 -36.62 16.22 29.82
N THR A 323 -36.74 14.96 29.43
CA THR A 323 -37.68 14.02 30.07
C THR A 323 -37.27 13.71 31.52
N ARG A 324 -35.97 13.62 31.80
CA ARG A 324 -35.44 13.47 33.16
C ARG A 324 -35.75 14.70 34.02
N GLU A 325 -35.56 15.91 33.50
CA GLU A 325 -35.90 17.16 34.20
C GLU A 325 -37.40 17.26 34.48
N MET A 326 -38.24 16.91 33.50
CA MET A 326 -39.70 16.82 33.68
C MET A 326 -40.07 15.81 34.78
N LEU A 327 -39.42 14.65 34.82
CA LEU A 327 -39.63 13.64 35.85
C LEU A 327 -39.21 14.16 37.24
N HIS A 328 -38.05 14.82 37.35
CA HIS A 328 -37.59 15.41 38.59
C HIS A 328 -38.55 16.50 39.09
N SER A 329 -39.01 17.39 38.21
CA SER A 329 -40.01 18.39 38.55
C SER A 329 -41.32 17.76 39.07
N LYS A 330 -41.80 16.67 38.42
CA LYS A 330 -42.98 15.94 38.90
C LYS A 330 -42.74 15.22 40.23
N ALA A 331 -41.55 14.67 40.44
CA ALA A 331 -41.18 14.06 41.72
C ALA A 331 -41.15 15.10 42.85
N GLU A 332 -40.63 16.31 42.59
CA GLU A 332 -40.64 17.43 43.54
C GLU A 332 -42.07 17.90 43.87
N GLU A 333 -42.94 18.02 42.85
CA GLU A 333 -44.36 18.32 43.05
C GLU A 333 -45.03 17.29 43.97
N VAL A 334 -44.85 15.99 43.70
CA VAL A 334 -45.41 14.90 44.52
C VAL A 334 -44.88 14.96 45.95
N LEU A 335 -43.56 15.13 46.13
CA LEU A 335 -42.97 15.29 47.47
C LEU A 335 -43.55 16.50 48.22
N SER A 336 -43.79 17.61 47.52
CA SER A 336 -44.41 18.79 48.12
C SER A 336 -45.86 18.56 48.55
N LEU A 337 -46.61 17.77 47.77
CA LEU A 337 -47.98 17.37 48.09
C LEU A 337 -48.03 16.38 49.25
N GLU A 338 -47.13 15.39 49.26
CA GLU A 338 -46.98 14.43 50.36
C GLU A 338 -46.67 15.17 51.67
N LYS A 339 -45.76 16.15 51.63
CA LYS A 339 -45.43 17.00 52.78
C LYS A 339 -46.64 17.80 53.27
N ARG A 340 -47.41 18.43 52.36
CA ARG A 340 -48.65 19.14 52.74
C ARG A 340 -49.69 18.20 53.33
N LYS A 341 -49.87 17.01 52.75
CA LYS A 341 -50.79 15.99 53.28
C LYS A 341 -50.39 15.57 54.69
N GLN A 342 -49.11 15.29 54.93
CA GLN A 342 -48.62 14.96 56.27
C GLN A 342 -48.86 16.10 57.26
N GLN A 343 -48.58 17.35 56.88
CA GLN A 343 -48.86 18.53 57.71
C GLN A 343 -50.36 18.69 58.05
N LEU A 344 -51.24 18.43 57.09
CA LEU A 344 -52.69 18.45 57.29
C LEU A 344 -53.14 17.31 58.22
N CYS A 345 -52.64 16.09 58.03
CA CYS A 345 -52.93 14.96 58.92
C CYS A 345 -52.49 15.25 60.36
N THR A 346 -51.27 15.77 60.57
CA THR A 346 -50.80 16.12 61.92
C THR A 346 -51.65 17.22 62.55
N ALA A 347 -52.02 18.26 61.79
CA ALA A 347 -52.89 19.33 62.29
C ALA A 347 -54.31 18.83 62.62
N MET A 348 -54.84 17.89 61.81
CA MET A 348 -56.11 17.24 62.11
C MET A 348 -56.02 16.41 63.38
N ASP A 349 -54.99 15.59 63.54
CA ASP A 349 -54.79 14.75 64.72
C ASP A 349 -54.66 15.62 65.99
N GLU A 350 -53.85 16.68 65.95
CA GLU A 350 -53.75 17.68 67.03
C GLU A 350 -55.11 18.28 67.38
N ARG A 351 -55.88 18.72 66.36
CA ARG A 351 -57.20 19.29 66.58
C ARG A 351 -58.19 18.26 67.16
N THR A 352 -58.12 17.00 66.73
CA THR A 352 -58.97 15.95 67.32
C THR A 352 -58.61 15.70 68.78
N GLU A 353 -57.33 15.77 69.14
CA GLU A 353 -56.88 15.59 70.52
C GLU A 353 -57.29 16.77 71.40
N GLU A 354 -57.18 18.01 70.89
CA GLU A 354 -57.72 19.21 71.55
C GLU A 354 -59.23 19.06 71.82
N ILE A 355 -60.00 18.62 70.82
CA ILE A 355 -61.45 18.39 70.97
C ILE A 355 -61.72 17.30 72.00
N LYS A 356 -60.93 16.21 72.01
CA LYS A 356 -61.06 15.16 73.03
C LYS A 356 -60.80 15.71 74.43
N VAL A 357 -59.74 16.49 74.62
CA VAL A 357 -59.44 17.14 75.91
C VAL A 357 -60.60 18.05 76.33
N HIS A 358 -61.09 18.92 75.44
CA HIS A 358 -62.25 19.77 75.73
C HIS A 358 -63.52 18.97 76.06
N LYS A 359 -63.77 17.87 75.35
CA LYS A 359 -64.90 16.98 75.63
C LYS A 359 -64.77 16.32 76.99
N THR A 360 -63.58 15.86 77.38
CA THR A 360 -63.34 15.28 78.71
C THR A 360 -63.49 16.32 79.82
N MET A 361 -63.02 17.56 79.59
CA MET A 361 -63.21 18.68 80.49
C MET A 361 -64.71 18.99 80.68
N LEU A 362 -65.48 19.13 79.60
CA LEU A 362 -66.92 19.36 79.68
C LEU A 362 -67.66 18.21 80.37
N ALA A 363 -67.31 16.96 80.08
CA ALA A 363 -67.87 15.81 80.77
C ALA A 363 -67.58 15.84 82.28
N SER A 364 -66.38 16.26 82.69
CA SER A 364 -66.04 16.45 84.10
C SER A 364 -66.86 17.57 84.75
N GLN A 365 -67.12 18.67 84.03
CA GLN A 365 -67.95 19.77 84.50
C GLN A 365 -69.42 19.35 84.65
N ILE A 366 -69.96 18.57 83.71
CA ILE A 366 -71.31 18.00 83.80
C ILE A 366 -71.41 17.10 85.04
N ARG A 367 -70.42 16.22 85.28
CA ARG A 367 -70.41 15.36 86.48
C ARG A 367 -70.39 16.18 87.78
N TYR A 368 -69.63 17.27 87.81
CA TYR A 368 -69.58 18.17 88.96
C TYR A 368 -70.95 18.85 89.20
N VAL A 369 -71.59 19.38 88.16
CA VAL A 369 -72.94 19.98 88.25
C VAL A 369 -73.99 18.95 88.64
N ASP A 370 -73.93 17.73 88.12
CA ASP A 370 -74.83 16.64 88.51
C ASP A 370 -74.65 16.29 90.00
N GLN A 371 -73.42 16.30 90.51
CA GLN A 371 -73.13 16.09 91.93
C GLN A 371 -73.70 17.24 92.78
N GLU A 372 -73.57 18.49 92.35
CA GLU A 372 -74.21 19.63 93.01
C GLU A 372 -75.74 19.52 92.99
N ARG A 373 -76.33 19.14 91.85
CA ARG A 373 -77.78 18.90 91.74
C ARG A 373 -78.24 17.80 92.69
N GLN A 374 -77.48 16.71 92.79
CA GLN A 374 -77.76 15.62 93.74
C GLN A 374 -77.66 16.11 95.19
N SER A 375 -76.65 16.92 95.52
CA SER A 375 -76.50 17.54 96.85
C SER A 375 -77.70 18.42 97.18
N ILE A 376 -78.09 19.32 96.28
CA ILE A 376 -79.26 20.20 96.45
C ILE A 376 -80.56 19.38 96.56
N SER A 377 -80.70 18.31 95.77
CA SER A 377 -81.87 17.41 95.87
C SER A 377 -81.91 16.69 97.22
N ALA A 378 -80.75 16.27 97.75
CA ALA A 378 -80.66 15.67 99.07
C ALA A 378 -81.02 16.68 100.17
N GLU A 379 -80.50 17.90 100.10
CA GLU A 379 -80.88 19.00 101.00
C GLU A 379 -82.39 19.31 100.90
N PHE A 380 -82.95 19.36 99.69
CA PHE A 380 -84.39 19.56 99.48
C PHE A 380 -85.22 18.44 100.11
N HIS A 381 -84.84 17.17 99.92
CA HIS A 381 -85.52 16.04 100.55
C HIS A 381 -85.35 16.03 102.07
N GLU A 382 -84.21 16.50 102.61
CA GLU A 382 -84.03 16.70 104.05
C GLU A 382 -84.98 17.79 104.58
N ARG A 383 -85.11 18.91 103.87
CA ARG A 383 -86.07 19.98 104.21
C ARG A 383 -87.51 19.49 104.11
N LEU A 384 -87.85 18.76 103.06
CA LEU A 384 -89.18 18.15 102.90
C LEU A 384 -89.47 17.14 104.02
N SER A 385 -88.49 16.33 104.41
CA SER A 385 -88.58 15.42 105.55
C SER A 385 -88.78 16.18 106.86
N LYS A 386 -88.11 17.33 107.03
CA LYS A 386 -88.30 18.22 108.19
C LYS A 386 -89.70 18.84 108.21
N ILE A 387 -90.23 19.25 107.06
CA ILE A 387 -91.62 19.72 106.91
C ILE A 387 -92.60 18.59 107.21
N ASN A 388 -92.41 17.38 106.68
CA ASN A 388 -93.25 16.23 106.99
C ASN A 388 -93.20 15.88 108.48
N LYS A 389 -92.03 15.95 109.13
CA LYS A 389 -91.93 15.79 110.59
C LYS A 389 -92.74 16.86 111.34
N LEU A 390 -92.71 18.12 110.88
CA LEU A 390 -93.53 19.21 111.44
C LEU A 390 -95.03 19.01 111.17
N LYS A 391 -95.40 18.60 109.95
CA LYS A 391 -96.78 18.28 109.55
C LYS A 391 -97.31 17.13 110.37
N ASN A 392 -96.57 16.03 110.50
CA ASN A 392 -96.93 14.90 111.36
C ASN A 392 -97.01 15.32 112.83
N ARG A 393 -96.13 16.21 113.32
CA ARG A 393 -96.25 16.76 114.68
C ARG A 393 -97.51 17.61 114.84
N TYR A 394 -97.88 18.38 113.81
CA TYR A 394 -99.12 19.16 113.79
C TYR A 394 -100.34 18.24 113.71
N GLU A 395 -100.31 17.22 112.85
CA GLU A 395 -101.37 16.23 112.66
C GLU A 395 -101.55 15.36 113.90
N ILE A 396 -100.47 14.96 114.57
CA ILE A 396 -100.51 14.34 115.90
C ILE A 396 -101.11 15.33 116.90
N LEU A 397 -100.74 16.61 116.89
CA LEU A 397 -101.35 17.62 117.75
C LEU A 397 -102.86 17.80 117.45
N THR A 398 -103.28 17.74 116.19
CA THR A 398 -104.69 17.83 115.77
C THR A 398 -105.47 16.56 116.11
N VAL A 399 -104.85 15.38 116.01
CA VAL A 399 -105.41 14.08 116.41
C VAL A 399 -105.47 13.95 117.93
N VAL A 400 -104.53 14.56 118.67
CA VAL A 400 -104.54 14.65 120.14
C VAL A 400 -105.53 15.72 120.63
N MET A 401 -105.84 16.75 119.82
CA MET A 401 -106.87 17.76 120.08
C MET A 401 -108.27 17.36 119.60
N MET A 402 -108.40 16.24 118.88
CA MET A 402 -109.68 15.62 118.55
C MET A 402 -110.03 14.57 119.62
N PRO A 403 -111.20 14.65 120.26
CA PRO A 403 -111.56 13.77 121.37
C PRO A 403 -111.57 12.30 120.94
N PRO A 404 -110.88 11.41 121.67
CA PRO A 404 -110.90 9.98 121.43
C PRO A 404 -112.08 9.39 122.20
N GLU A 405 -113.15 8.99 121.54
CA GLU A 405 -114.10 8.09 122.17
C GLU A 405 -115.01 7.44 121.14
N GLY A 406 -114.94 6.11 121.13
CA GLY A 406 -115.64 5.26 120.19
C GLY A 406 -114.89 3.95 119.97
N GLU A 407 -114.56 3.27 121.07
CA GLU A 407 -114.43 1.82 121.04
C GLU A 407 -115.74 1.26 120.48
N GLU A 408 -115.65 0.37 119.49
CA GLU A 408 -116.36 -0.91 119.56
C GLU A 408 -115.92 -1.81 118.39
N GLU A 409 -115.25 -2.88 118.81
CA GLU A 409 -115.50 -4.26 118.39
C GLU A 409 -115.58 -4.54 116.88
N LYS A 410 -114.43 -4.98 116.38
CA LYS A 410 -114.27 -5.56 115.04
C LYS A 410 -114.98 -6.92 114.96
N THR A 411 -116.14 -6.94 114.31
CA THR A 411 -116.84 -8.17 113.92
C THR A 411 -116.14 -8.88 112.76
N GLN A 412 -116.17 -10.22 112.79
CA GLN A 412 -115.48 -11.23 111.94
C GLN A 412 -115.42 -10.97 110.42
N THR A 413 -116.29 -10.13 109.87
CA THR A 413 -116.38 -9.80 108.42
C THR A 413 -115.24 -8.88 107.93
N TYR A 414 -114.72 -8.00 108.80
CA TYR A 414 -113.63 -7.07 108.46
C TYR A 414 -112.30 -7.80 108.15
N TYR A 415 -112.00 -8.88 108.86
CA TYR A 415 -110.77 -9.65 108.64
C TYR A 415 -110.80 -10.51 107.38
N VAL A 416 -111.98 -10.98 106.94
CA VAL A 416 -112.11 -11.75 105.68
C VAL A 416 -111.96 -10.84 104.47
N ILE A 417 -112.52 -9.63 104.50
CA ILE A 417 -112.39 -8.65 103.41
C ILE A 417 -110.96 -8.10 103.35
N LYS A 418 -110.34 -7.82 104.50
CA LYS A 418 -108.94 -7.36 104.55
C LYS A 418 -107.95 -8.44 104.09
N ALA A 419 -108.17 -9.70 104.46
CA ALA A 419 -107.34 -10.81 103.98
C ALA A 419 -107.52 -11.07 102.47
N ALA A 420 -108.72 -10.85 101.91
CA ALA A 420 -108.95 -10.95 100.46
C ALA A 420 -108.29 -9.80 99.67
N GLN A 421 -108.35 -8.57 100.20
CA GLN A 421 -107.69 -7.40 99.60
C GLN A 421 -106.15 -7.48 99.70
N GLU A 422 -105.59 -7.88 100.85
CA GLU A 422 -104.14 -8.10 100.98
C GLU A 422 -103.66 -9.24 100.06
N LYS A 423 -104.49 -10.28 99.84
CA LYS A 423 -104.12 -11.37 98.91
C LYS A 423 -104.11 -10.93 97.45
N GLU A 424 -105.01 -10.06 97.01
CA GLU A 424 -105.02 -9.51 95.64
C GLU A 424 -103.92 -8.45 95.46
N GLU A 425 -103.63 -7.62 96.47
CA GLU A 425 -102.52 -6.66 96.45
C GLU A 425 -101.16 -7.38 96.43
N LEU A 426 -100.98 -8.43 97.24
CA LEU A 426 -99.78 -9.29 97.16
C LEU A 426 -99.67 -10.02 95.84
N GLN A 427 -100.78 -10.35 95.17
CA GLN A 427 -100.76 -10.97 93.85
C GLN A 427 -100.44 -9.97 92.73
N ARG A 428 -100.93 -8.72 92.80
CA ARG A 428 -100.49 -7.65 91.88
C ARG A 428 -99.05 -7.22 92.13
N GLU A 429 -98.60 -7.19 93.38
CA GLU A 429 -97.19 -6.97 93.71
C GLU A 429 -96.34 -8.14 93.19
N GLY A 430 -96.81 -9.37 93.32
CA GLY A 430 -96.22 -10.58 92.73
C GLY A 430 -96.10 -10.48 91.20
N ASP A 431 -97.19 -10.17 90.49
CA ASP A 431 -97.19 -9.99 89.03
C ASP A 431 -96.28 -8.82 88.60
N SER A 432 -96.19 -7.74 89.41
CA SER A 432 -95.29 -6.62 89.15
C SER A 432 -93.82 -6.97 89.36
N LEU A 433 -93.53 -7.83 90.35
CA LEU A 433 -92.19 -8.34 90.63
C LEU A 433 -91.81 -9.36 89.58
N ASP A 434 -92.71 -10.24 89.14
CA ASP A 434 -92.50 -11.17 88.03
C ASP A 434 -92.30 -10.44 86.71
N ALA A 435 -93.01 -9.33 86.46
CA ALA A 435 -92.76 -8.48 85.31
C ALA A 435 -91.38 -7.80 85.37
N LYS A 436 -90.92 -7.40 86.57
CA LYS A 436 -89.57 -6.88 86.79
C LYS A 436 -88.50 -7.97 86.65
N ILE A 437 -88.76 -9.18 87.13
CA ILE A 437 -87.88 -10.35 86.97
C ILE A 437 -87.77 -10.69 85.49
N ASN A 438 -88.87 -10.80 84.75
CA ASN A 438 -88.85 -11.04 83.31
C ASN A 438 -88.12 -9.94 82.51
N LYS A 439 -88.20 -8.67 82.93
CA LYS A 439 -87.40 -7.59 82.34
C LYS A 439 -85.92 -7.74 82.67
N ALA A 440 -85.58 -8.01 83.94
CA ALA A 440 -84.22 -8.24 84.37
C ALA A 440 -83.59 -9.48 83.71
N GLU A 441 -84.36 -10.56 83.51
CA GLU A 441 -83.92 -11.77 82.80
C GLU A 441 -83.65 -11.48 81.31
N LYS A 442 -84.51 -10.69 80.65
CA LYS A 442 -84.25 -10.22 79.27
C LYS A 442 -83.04 -9.30 79.19
N GLU A 443 -82.82 -8.45 80.20
CA GLU A 443 -81.64 -7.61 80.30
C GLU A 443 -80.37 -8.43 80.55
N ILE A 444 -80.42 -9.46 81.39
CA ILE A 444 -79.31 -10.42 81.60
C ILE A 444 -79.01 -11.17 80.30
N TYR A 445 -80.03 -11.64 79.58
CA TYR A 445 -79.86 -12.30 78.29
C TYR A 445 -79.30 -11.36 77.21
N ALA A 446 -79.70 -10.09 77.20
CA ALA A 446 -79.13 -9.07 76.32
C ALA A 446 -77.68 -8.76 76.69
N LEU A 447 -77.36 -8.65 77.98
CA LEU A 447 -76.01 -8.42 78.48
C LEU A 447 -75.10 -9.61 78.16
N GLU A 448 -75.57 -10.84 78.31
CA GLU A 448 -74.83 -12.06 77.96
C GLU A 448 -74.52 -12.09 76.45
N ASN A 449 -75.47 -11.73 75.59
CA ASN A 449 -75.23 -11.57 74.15
C ASN A 449 -74.20 -10.48 73.84
N THR A 450 -74.28 -9.31 74.50
CA THR A 450 -73.27 -8.25 74.30
C THR A 450 -71.88 -8.70 74.75
N LEU A 451 -71.80 -9.47 75.84
CA LEU A 451 -70.54 -10.01 76.36
C LEU A 451 -69.97 -11.10 75.45
N GLN A 452 -70.82 -11.89 74.79
CA GLN A 452 -70.40 -12.88 73.80
C GLN A 452 -69.88 -12.23 72.51
N VAL A 453 -70.54 -11.18 72.02
CA VAL A 453 -70.05 -10.36 70.89
C VAL A 453 -68.73 -9.70 71.26
N LEU A 454 -68.62 -9.12 72.46
CA LEU A 454 -67.39 -8.50 72.94
C LEU A 454 -66.26 -9.50 73.07
N LYS A 455 -66.52 -10.71 73.60
CA LYS A 455 -65.56 -11.82 73.64
C LYS A 455 -65.13 -12.26 72.24
N SER A 456 -66.06 -12.32 71.29
CA SER A 456 -65.77 -12.67 69.90
C SER A 456 -64.90 -11.61 69.21
N CYS A 457 -65.23 -10.32 69.37
CA CYS A 457 -64.41 -9.22 68.89
C CYS A 457 -63.02 -9.20 69.54
N ASN A 458 -62.92 -9.40 70.86
CA ASN A 458 -61.64 -9.47 71.56
C ASN A 458 -60.81 -10.69 71.11
N ASN A 459 -61.44 -11.83 70.84
CA ASN A 459 -60.75 -13.00 70.30
C ASN A 459 -60.26 -12.74 68.88
N ASN A 460 -61.04 -12.11 68.01
CA ASN A 460 -60.62 -11.73 66.66
C ASN A 460 -59.47 -10.71 66.69
N TYR A 461 -59.54 -9.72 67.57
CA TYR A 461 -58.48 -8.73 67.76
C TYR A 461 -57.20 -9.39 68.31
N LYS A 462 -57.31 -10.33 69.25
CA LYS A 462 -56.16 -11.13 69.70
C LYS A 462 -55.61 -12.04 68.60
N GLN A 463 -56.45 -12.58 67.71
CA GLN A 463 -56.01 -13.38 66.57
C GLN A 463 -55.27 -12.54 65.53
N SER A 464 -55.67 -11.29 65.27
CA SER A 464 -54.96 -10.41 64.33
C SER A 464 -53.56 -9.99 64.79
N PHE A 465 -53.28 -10.02 66.10
CA PHE A 465 -51.93 -9.77 66.65
C PHE A 465 -51.13 -11.05 66.93
N LYS A 466 -51.67 -12.24 66.63
CA LYS A 466 -50.85 -13.45 66.67
C LYS A 466 -49.81 -13.36 65.56
N LYS A 467 -48.54 -13.45 65.94
CA LYS A 467 -47.39 -13.47 65.03
C LYS A 467 -47.60 -14.56 63.99
N VAL A 468 -47.45 -14.21 62.69
CA VAL A 468 -47.60 -15.12 61.56
C VAL A 468 -46.86 -16.43 61.85
N THR A 469 -47.61 -17.53 61.92
CA THR A 469 -47.08 -18.87 62.16
C THR A 469 -46.32 -19.35 60.93
N PRO A 470 -45.24 -20.14 61.08
CA PRO A 470 -44.40 -20.60 59.97
C PRO A 470 -45.11 -21.49 58.94
N SER A 471 -46.40 -21.79 59.12
CA SER A 471 -47.26 -22.56 58.20
C SER A 471 -48.29 -21.69 57.47
N SER A 472 -48.14 -20.36 57.46
CA SER A 472 -49.05 -19.43 56.77
C SER A 472 -48.43 -18.99 55.44
N ASP A 473 -49.25 -18.94 54.39
CA ASP A 473 -48.87 -18.52 53.03
C ASP A 473 -48.14 -17.16 52.98
N GLU A 474 -48.47 -16.25 53.90
CA GLU A 474 -47.80 -14.94 54.03
C GLU A 474 -46.33 -15.05 54.46
N TYR A 475 -45.98 -16.09 55.24
CA TYR A 475 -44.61 -16.36 55.66
C TYR A 475 -43.77 -16.97 54.53
N GLU A 476 -44.37 -17.85 53.71
CA GLU A 476 -43.72 -18.38 52.51
C GLU A 476 -43.46 -17.27 51.49
N LEU A 477 -44.43 -16.37 51.29
CA LEU A 477 -44.28 -15.23 50.39
C LEU A 477 -43.20 -14.26 50.88
N LYS A 478 -43.08 -14.07 52.20
CA LYS A 478 -41.97 -13.31 52.80
C LYS A 478 -40.62 -13.94 52.52
N ILE A 479 -40.48 -15.27 52.66
CA ILE A 479 -39.22 -15.97 52.36
C ILE A 479 -38.86 -15.82 50.89
N GLN A 480 -39.82 -16.00 49.98
CA GLN A 480 -39.59 -15.84 48.54
C GLN A 480 -39.14 -14.42 48.18
N LEU A 481 -39.75 -13.40 48.78
CA LEU A 481 -39.34 -11.99 48.57
C LEU A 481 -37.96 -11.70 49.16
N GLU A 482 -37.63 -12.25 50.33
CA GLU A 482 -36.29 -12.13 50.92
C GLU A 482 -35.22 -12.83 50.07
N GLU A 483 -35.55 -13.97 49.46
CA GLU A 483 -34.65 -14.72 48.58
C GLU A 483 -34.45 -14.01 47.23
N GLN A 484 -35.52 -13.46 46.65
CA GLN A 484 -35.43 -12.58 45.47
C GLN A 484 -34.58 -11.34 45.74
N LYS A 485 -34.72 -10.73 46.93
CA LYS A 485 -33.87 -9.61 47.34
C LYS A 485 -32.41 -10.02 47.45
N ARG A 486 -32.10 -11.15 48.10
CA ARG A 486 -30.71 -11.65 48.20
C ARG A 486 -30.11 -11.93 46.83
N ALA A 487 -30.86 -12.57 45.94
CA ALA A 487 -30.40 -12.85 44.58
C ALA A 487 -30.15 -11.56 43.77
N ALA A 488 -30.97 -10.53 43.95
CA ALA A 488 -30.76 -9.21 43.35
C ALA A 488 -29.51 -8.51 43.92
N ASP A 489 -29.31 -8.57 45.24
CA ASP A 489 -28.14 -7.99 45.91
C ASP A 489 -26.84 -8.69 45.50
N GLU A 490 -26.85 -10.02 45.33
CA GLU A 490 -25.71 -10.79 44.83
C GLU A 490 -25.36 -10.43 43.38
N LYS A 491 -26.37 -10.32 42.50
CA LYS A 491 -26.17 -9.85 41.11
C LYS A 491 -25.61 -8.43 41.07
N TYR A 492 -26.09 -7.54 41.94
CA TYR A 492 -25.58 -6.18 42.05
C TYR A 492 -24.10 -6.16 42.50
N ARG A 493 -23.75 -6.94 43.53
CA ARG A 493 -22.35 -7.06 43.99
C ARG A 493 -21.44 -7.65 42.93
N TYR A 494 -21.92 -8.64 42.17
CA TYR A 494 -21.18 -9.21 41.04
C TYR A 494 -20.91 -8.14 39.96
N LYS A 495 -21.94 -7.37 39.59
CA LYS A 495 -21.80 -6.27 38.62
C LYS A 495 -20.86 -5.17 39.12
N GLN A 496 -20.89 -4.85 40.41
CA GLN A 496 -19.92 -3.90 41.00
C GLN A 496 -18.48 -4.42 40.99
N ARG A 497 -18.23 -5.73 41.16
CA ARG A 497 -16.88 -6.30 40.98
C ARG A 497 -16.44 -6.22 39.54
N GLN A 498 -17.30 -6.62 38.60
CA GLN A 498 -17.02 -6.53 37.17
C GLN A 498 -16.70 -5.09 36.72
N ILE A 499 -17.41 -4.09 37.25
CA ILE A 499 -17.10 -2.68 36.96
C ILE A 499 -15.72 -2.28 37.51
N ARG A 500 -15.35 -2.72 38.71
CA ARG A 500 -14.03 -2.42 39.28
C ARG A 500 -12.89 -3.08 38.50
N GLU A 501 -13.03 -4.35 38.14
CA GLU A 501 -12.07 -5.07 37.30
C GLU A 501 -11.87 -4.34 35.96
N LEU A 502 -12.97 -3.97 35.28
CA LEU A 502 -12.90 -3.20 34.03
C LEU A 502 -12.28 -1.81 34.22
N GLN A 503 -12.49 -1.15 35.37
CA GLN A 503 -11.85 0.13 35.67
C GLN A 503 -10.34 -0.01 35.90
N GLU A 504 -9.91 -1.07 36.58
CA GLU A 504 -8.50 -1.40 36.79
C GLU A 504 -7.82 -1.76 35.46
N ASP A 505 -8.48 -2.54 34.60
CA ASP A 505 -8.01 -2.86 33.25
C ASP A 505 -7.87 -1.59 32.39
N ILE A 506 -8.87 -0.70 32.41
CA ILE A 506 -8.79 0.59 31.69
C ILE A 506 -7.62 1.42 32.22
N GLN A 507 -7.41 1.47 33.53
CA GLN A 507 -6.31 2.25 34.11
C GLN A 507 -4.95 1.65 33.79
N SER A 508 -4.80 0.33 33.83
CA SER A 508 -3.55 -0.34 33.45
C SER A 508 -3.24 -0.13 31.96
N MET A 509 -4.24 -0.26 31.08
CA MET A 509 -4.09 0.03 29.65
C MET A 509 -3.70 1.49 29.39
N LYS A 510 -4.31 2.45 30.10
CA LYS A 510 -3.93 3.87 30.00
C LYS A 510 -2.47 4.10 30.40
N ASN A 511 -2.03 3.54 31.53
CA ASN A 511 -0.64 3.66 31.96
C ASN A 511 0.33 3.05 30.92
N THR A 512 -0.02 1.91 30.32
CA THR A 512 0.82 1.32 29.26
C THR A 512 0.88 2.18 28.00
N LEU A 513 -0.24 2.84 27.65
CA LEU A 513 -0.31 3.74 26.51
C LEU A 513 0.55 4.99 26.73
N GLU A 514 0.49 5.59 27.93
CA GLU A 514 1.34 6.73 28.30
C GLU A 514 2.85 6.39 28.21
N VAL A 515 3.25 5.19 28.66
CA VAL A 515 4.64 4.72 28.53
C VAL A 515 5.05 4.57 27.07
N ILE A 516 4.17 3.99 26.22
CA ILE A 516 4.45 3.81 24.79
C ILE A 516 4.53 5.17 24.09
N GLU A 517 3.65 6.12 24.41
CA GLU A 517 3.70 7.48 23.86
C GLU A 517 5.00 8.20 24.24
N HIS A 518 5.44 8.08 25.50
CA HIS A 518 6.73 8.64 25.92
C HIS A 518 7.91 8.02 25.16
N LEU A 519 7.91 6.70 24.95
CA LEU A 519 8.94 6.03 24.17
C LEU A 519 8.92 6.46 22.69
N ALA A 520 7.73 6.60 22.10
CA ALA A 520 7.57 7.06 20.73
C ALA A 520 8.09 8.50 20.55
N ASN A 521 7.77 9.40 21.49
CA ASN A 521 8.27 10.78 21.48
C ASN A 521 9.80 10.82 21.58
N ASN A 522 10.40 10.03 22.47
CA ASN A 522 11.86 9.94 22.60
C ASN A 522 12.54 9.44 21.32
N VAL A 523 11.94 8.46 20.63
CA VAL A 523 12.46 7.96 19.35
C VAL A 523 12.33 9.03 18.26
N GLN A 524 11.21 9.76 18.23
CA GLN A 524 10.99 10.85 17.29
C GLN A 524 11.99 12.00 17.48
N GLU A 525 12.31 12.35 18.72
CA GLU A 525 13.32 13.35 19.05
C GLU A 525 14.70 12.91 18.54
N LYS A 526 15.13 11.68 18.88
CA LYS A 526 16.40 11.11 18.36
C LYS A 526 16.45 11.05 16.84
N LEU A 527 15.34 10.73 16.18
CA LEU A 527 15.25 10.73 14.72
C LEU A 527 15.47 12.14 14.16
N SER A 528 14.85 13.15 14.77
CA SER A 528 15.00 14.55 14.37
C SER A 528 16.44 15.05 14.55
N GLU A 529 17.11 14.69 15.65
CA GLU A 529 18.52 14.98 15.89
C GLU A 529 19.42 14.35 14.83
N LYS A 530 19.21 13.05 14.52
CA LYS A 530 20.00 12.35 13.49
C LYS A 530 19.74 12.90 12.10
N GLN A 531 18.51 13.33 11.82
CA GLN A 531 18.16 13.98 10.56
C GLN A 531 18.85 15.35 10.43
N ALA A 532 18.85 16.15 11.50
CA ALA A 532 19.57 17.43 11.53
C ALA A 532 21.09 17.23 11.35
N TYR A 533 21.67 16.22 12.01
CA TYR A 533 23.08 15.86 11.83
C TYR A 533 23.40 15.40 10.40
N SER A 534 22.53 14.56 9.79
CA SER A 534 22.68 14.16 8.39
C SER A 534 22.60 15.35 7.43
N PHE A 535 21.70 16.30 7.69
CA PHE A 535 21.59 17.53 6.91
C PHE A 535 22.87 18.37 7.01
N GLN A 536 23.43 18.50 8.22
CA GLN A 536 24.70 19.21 8.43
C GLN A 536 25.85 18.55 7.67
N LEU A 537 25.98 17.21 7.74
CA LEU A 537 26.99 16.48 6.97
C LEU A 537 26.82 16.64 5.45
N ARG A 538 25.58 16.65 4.94
CA ARG A 538 25.32 16.88 3.51
C ARG A 538 25.74 18.28 3.08
N ARG A 539 25.46 19.29 3.90
CA ARG A 539 25.91 20.67 3.64
C ARG A 539 27.44 20.74 3.62
N ASP A 540 28.10 20.09 4.59
CA ASP A 540 29.55 20.09 4.68
C ASP A 540 30.19 19.38 3.48
N ILE A 541 29.60 18.28 2.99
CA ILE A 541 30.03 17.61 1.74
C ILE A 541 29.88 18.54 0.53
N GLU A 542 28.76 19.26 0.42
CA GLU A 542 28.52 20.21 -0.67
C GLU A 542 29.54 21.36 -0.64
N ASP A 543 29.87 21.88 0.54
CA ASP A 543 30.88 22.92 0.72
C ASP A 543 32.31 22.45 0.38
N GLN A 544 32.58 21.14 0.48
CA GLN A 544 33.88 20.55 0.10
C GLN A 544 34.02 20.29 -1.40
N LYS A 545 32.93 20.06 -2.14
CA LYS A 545 32.97 19.83 -3.61
C LYS A 545 33.70 20.94 -4.40
N PRO A 546 33.43 22.24 -4.22
CA PRO A 546 34.13 23.28 -4.98
C PRO A 546 35.62 23.38 -4.60
N LYS A 547 35.99 23.03 -3.36
CA LYS A 547 37.40 22.94 -2.94
C LYS A 547 38.09 21.78 -3.65
N PHE A 548 37.45 20.61 -3.69
CA PHE A 548 37.94 19.45 -4.43
C PHE A 548 38.10 19.76 -5.92
N GLU A 549 37.10 20.36 -6.58
CA GLU A 549 37.21 20.77 -7.98
C GLU A 549 38.35 21.75 -8.24
N ARG A 550 38.60 22.69 -7.33
CA ARG A 550 39.70 23.65 -7.44
C ARG A 550 41.04 22.92 -7.37
N VAL A 551 41.21 22.00 -6.42
CA VAL A 551 42.43 21.19 -6.28
C VAL A 551 42.62 20.30 -7.50
N THR A 552 41.58 19.59 -7.96
CA THR A 552 41.65 18.74 -9.16
C THR A 552 42.04 19.54 -10.41
N LYS A 553 41.50 20.75 -10.58
CA LYS A 553 41.91 21.66 -11.66
C LYS A 553 43.37 22.12 -11.52
N GLN A 554 43.86 22.35 -10.30
CA GLN A 554 45.26 22.71 -10.04
C GLN A 554 46.20 21.52 -10.30
N CYS A 555 45.87 20.31 -9.81
CA CYS A 555 46.62 19.09 -10.10
C CYS A 555 46.70 18.86 -11.62
N GLY A 556 45.58 18.99 -12.33
CA GLY A 556 45.57 18.87 -13.79
C GLY A 556 46.39 19.93 -14.54
N LYS A 557 46.59 21.13 -13.96
CA LYS A 557 47.52 22.13 -14.51
C LYS A 557 48.98 21.72 -14.28
N LEU A 558 49.31 21.32 -13.06
CA LEU A 558 50.66 20.85 -12.70
C LEU A 558 51.06 19.61 -13.51
N THR A 559 50.15 18.66 -13.73
CA THR A 559 50.37 17.50 -14.62
C THR A 559 50.71 17.95 -16.04
N LYS A 560 50.02 18.96 -16.58
CA LYS A 560 50.32 19.51 -17.91
C LYS A 560 51.69 20.21 -17.95
N GLU A 561 52.04 20.96 -16.90
CA GLU A 561 53.35 21.61 -16.77
C GLU A 561 54.49 20.57 -16.69
N ILE A 562 54.33 19.49 -15.93
CA ILE A 562 55.31 18.39 -15.84
C ILE A 562 55.52 17.73 -17.21
N ARG A 563 54.44 17.47 -17.95
CA ARG A 563 54.51 16.88 -19.30
C ARG A 563 55.12 17.82 -20.34
N LEU A 564 54.84 19.12 -20.25
CA LEU A 564 55.47 20.14 -21.10
C LEU A 564 56.97 20.27 -20.84
N LEU A 565 57.40 20.28 -19.58
CA LEU A 565 58.81 20.35 -19.20
C LEU A 565 59.63 19.12 -19.62
N LYS A 566 58.98 17.96 -19.74
CA LYS A 566 59.62 16.70 -20.16
C LYS A 566 59.48 16.38 -21.65
N GLU A 567 58.77 17.22 -22.40
CA GLU A 567 58.48 17.04 -23.84
C GLU A 567 57.83 15.69 -24.21
N THR A 568 57.15 15.05 -23.25
CA THR A 568 56.47 13.76 -23.43
C THR A 568 54.96 13.90 -23.35
N LYS A 569 54.23 13.20 -24.22
CA LYS A 569 52.76 13.15 -24.17
C LYS A 569 52.23 12.09 -23.19
N ASP A 570 53.08 11.11 -22.86
CA ASP A 570 52.75 9.99 -21.99
C ASP A 570 53.02 10.30 -20.51
N GLU A 571 52.45 9.49 -19.62
CA GLU A 571 52.60 9.66 -18.16
C GLU A 571 54.07 9.57 -17.76
N THR A 572 54.52 10.55 -16.98
CA THR A 572 55.90 10.62 -16.50
C THR A 572 56.09 9.73 -15.27
N LEU A 573 57.32 9.28 -15.00
CA LEU A 573 57.62 8.46 -13.82
C LEU A 573 57.29 9.17 -12.51
N GLU A 574 57.38 10.50 -12.50
CA GLU A 574 57.02 11.36 -11.37
C GLU A 574 55.51 11.38 -11.14
N GLU A 575 54.70 11.38 -12.21
CA GLU A 575 53.24 11.23 -12.08
C GLU A 575 52.86 9.85 -11.53
N GLN A 576 53.59 8.80 -11.91
CA GLN A 576 53.38 7.46 -11.36
C GLN A 576 53.77 7.38 -9.88
N ASP A 577 54.90 7.98 -9.46
CA ASP A 577 55.30 8.03 -8.04
C ASP A 577 54.29 8.83 -7.19
N ILE A 578 53.81 9.97 -7.72
CA ILE A 578 52.79 10.79 -7.05
C ILE A 578 51.50 9.98 -6.86
N LYS A 579 51.00 9.31 -7.91
CA LYS A 579 49.81 8.44 -7.81
C LYS A 579 50.01 7.29 -6.81
N LEU A 580 51.20 6.68 -6.78
CA LEU A 580 51.51 5.60 -5.84
C LEU A 580 51.52 6.11 -4.39
N ARG A 581 52.04 7.31 -4.16
CA ARG A 581 52.05 7.95 -2.84
C ARG A 581 50.65 8.35 -2.40
N GLU A 582 49.84 8.90 -3.30
CA GLU A 582 48.43 9.20 -3.05
C GLU A 582 47.64 7.93 -2.71
N LEU A 583 47.83 6.84 -3.45
CA LEU A 583 47.20 5.55 -3.16
C LEU A 583 47.61 4.99 -1.79
N ARG A 584 48.90 5.12 -1.43
CA ARG A 584 49.39 4.69 -0.12
C ARG A 584 48.81 5.53 1.02
N GLU A 585 48.69 6.84 0.83
CA GLU A 585 48.07 7.74 1.81
C GLU A 585 46.55 7.50 1.90
N PHE A 586 45.88 7.23 0.79
CA PHE A 586 44.46 6.87 0.75
C PHE A 586 44.17 5.57 1.51
N HIS A 587 44.96 4.51 1.29
CA HIS A 587 44.84 3.28 2.07
C HIS A 587 45.08 3.53 3.56
N LYS A 588 46.07 4.34 3.91
CA LYS A 588 46.34 4.68 5.31
C LYS A 588 45.15 5.40 5.97
N VAL A 589 44.48 6.32 5.27
CA VAL A 589 43.29 7.02 5.78
C VAL A 589 42.11 6.06 5.94
N ILE A 590 41.91 5.13 4.99
CA ILE A 590 40.87 4.09 5.12
C ILE A 590 41.13 3.20 6.32
N ASP A 591 42.38 2.78 6.52
CA ASP A 591 42.77 1.96 7.67
C ASP A 591 42.52 2.70 8.98
N GLU A 592 42.85 4.00 9.06
CA GLU A 592 42.53 4.86 10.21
C GLU A 592 41.02 4.96 10.46
N MET A 593 40.21 5.18 9.41
CA MET A 593 38.74 5.22 9.53
C MET A 593 38.14 3.87 9.95
N LEU A 594 38.69 2.76 9.46
CA LEU A 594 38.25 1.42 9.86
C LEU A 594 38.56 1.16 11.32
N VAL A 595 39.73 1.58 11.81
CA VAL A 595 40.09 1.50 13.23
C VAL A 595 39.11 2.32 14.08
N ASP A 596 38.78 3.56 13.71
CA ASP A 596 37.83 4.40 14.44
C ASP A 596 36.42 3.74 14.52
N VAL A 597 35.93 3.18 13.40
CA VAL A 597 34.64 2.47 13.37
C VAL A 597 34.64 1.20 14.21
N ILE A 598 35.78 0.50 14.26
CA ILE A 598 35.98 -0.70 15.09
C ILE A 598 36.02 -0.34 16.59
N GLU A 599 36.56 0.84 16.95
CA GLU A 599 36.60 1.34 18.33
C GLU A 599 35.22 1.82 18.80
N GLU A 600 34.44 2.48 17.94
CA GLU A 600 33.09 2.97 18.29
C GLU A 600 32.03 1.86 18.36
N ASN A 601 32.19 0.75 17.63
CA ASN A 601 31.16 -0.29 17.50
C ASN A 601 31.71 -1.71 17.65
N ALA A 602 31.63 -2.25 18.87
CA ALA A 602 32.15 -3.58 19.22
C ALA A 602 31.49 -4.75 18.44
N GLU A 603 30.22 -4.63 18.06
CA GLU A 603 29.51 -5.63 17.26
C GLU A 603 30.02 -5.68 15.81
N ILE A 604 30.35 -4.51 15.24
CA ILE A 604 30.87 -4.37 13.89
C ILE A 604 32.29 -4.94 13.79
N LYS A 605 33.09 -4.82 14.86
CA LYS A 605 34.42 -5.44 14.95
C LYS A 605 34.41 -6.95 14.70
N LEU A 606 33.45 -7.67 15.29
CA LEU A 606 33.32 -9.12 15.11
C LEU A 606 32.94 -9.48 13.67
N ILE A 607 32.06 -8.68 13.07
CA ILE A 607 31.60 -8.87 11.69
C ILE A 607 32.74 -8.58 10.71
N LEU A 608 33.42 -7.45 10.86
CA LEU A 608 34.57 -7.08 10.02
C LEU A 608 35.70 -8.10 10.17
N LYS A 609 36.02 -8.55 11.38
CA LYS A 609 37.04 -9.57 11.60
C LYS A 609 36.73 -10.86 10.83
N LYS A 610 35.48 -11.33 10.85
CA LYS A 610 35.05 -12.49 10.05
C LYS A 610 35.21 -12.26 8.55
N TYR A 611 34.81 -11.09 8.03
CA TYR A 611 34.93 -10.79 6.61
C TYR A 611 36.39 -10.62 6.15
N PHE A 612 37.26 -10.04 6.98
CA PHE A 612 38.68 -9.91 6.68
C PHE A 612 39.38 -11.28 6.72
N GLU A 613 39.06 -12.13 7.70
CA GLU A 613 39.55 -13.52 7.79
C GLU A 613 39.10 -14.37 6.59
N GLN A 614 37.85 -14.24 6.14
CA GLN A 614 37.33 -14.95 4.97
C GLN A 614 38.05 -14.58 3.67
N ASN A 615 38.52 -13.32 3.55
CA ASN A 615 39.24 -12.83 2.37
C ASN A 615 40.77 -12.93 2.51
N GLY A 616 41.29 -13.52 3.60
CA GLY A 616 42.73 -13.67 3.84
C GLY A 616 43.47 -12.35 4.05
N LEU A 617 42.75 -11.30 4.48
CA LEU A 617 43.31 -9.98 4.78
C LEU A 617 43.42 -9.80 6.30
N GLU A 618 44.52 -9.21 6.75
CA GLU A 618 44.68 -8.85 8.16
C GLU A 618 43.86 -7.59 8.47
N LEU A 619 43.14 -7.60 9.59
CA LEU A 619 42.37 -6.44 10.03
C LEU A 619 43.37 -5.31 10.39
N PRO A 620 43.20 -4.08 9.84
CA PRO A 620 44.09 -2.98 10.14
C PRO A 620 44.20 -2.76 11.64
N THR A 621 45.42 -2.83 12.17
CA THR A 621 45.71 -2.59 13.58
C THR A 621 46.30 -1.19 13.72
N ALA A 622 45.95 -0.46 14.79
CA ALA A 622 46.43 0.89 15.01
C ALA A 622 47.97 0.96 14.96
N GLY A 623 48.52 1.44 13.85
CA GLY A 623 49.95 1.70 13.72
C GLY A 623 50.38 2.89 14.59
N PRO A 624 51.65 2.99 15.02
CA PRO A 624 52.11 4.12 15.80
C PRO A 624 51.98 5.40 14.97
N LYS A 625 51.29 6.41 15.51
CA LYS A 625 51.07 7.72 14.90
C LYS A 625 52.42 8.34 14.54
N SER A 626 52.87 8.18 13.31
CA SER A 626 54.11 8.78 12.80
C SER A 626 53.93 10.30 12.74
N SER A 627 54.59 10.99 13.68
CA SER A 627 54.73 12.44 13.69
C SER A 627 55.54 12.90 12.48
N ARG A 628 54.88 13.31 11.40
CA ARG A 628 55.56 14.04 10.32
C ARG A 628 55.79 15.49 10.76
N GLN A 629 56.89 15.73 11.49
CA GLN A 629 57.62 16.99 11.37
C GLN A 629 58.27 16.99 9.97
N SER A 630 57.72 17.78 9.04
CA SER A 630 58.45 18.12 7.81
C SER A 630 58.90 19.57 7.89
N SER A 631 60.20 19.74 8.13
CA SER A 631 60.95 20.96 7.90
C SER A 631 60.84 21.37 6.43
N ARG A 632 60.11 22.45 6.13
CA ARG A 632 60.24 23.20 4.88
C ARG A 632 60.78 24.59 5.20
N SER A 633 62.04 24.79 4.84
CA SER A 633 62.71 26.09 4.82
C SER A 633 62.00 27.06 3.85
N PRO A 634 61.83 28.34 4.19
CA PRO A 634 61.20 29.31 3.32
C PRO A 634 62.24 30.02 2.44
N SER A 635 62.19 29.80 1.13
CA SER A 635 62.84 30.68 0.16
C SER A 635 61.89 31.84 -0.16
N GLN A 636 62.24 33.00 0.35
CA GLN A 636 61.71 34.30 -0.03
C GLN A 636 61.97 34.56 -1.52
N THR A 637 60.96 35.00 -2.26
CA THR A 637 61.12 36.03 -3.30
C THR A 637 59.79 36.74 -3.51
N SER A 638 59.81 38.00 -3.08
CA SER A 638 58.85 39.06 -3.32
C SER A 638 58.65 39.35 -4.80
N LEU A 639 57.40 39.58 -5.23
CA LEU A 639 57.10 40.63 -6.20
C LEU A 639 55.78 41.33 -5.82
N VAL A 640 55.92 42.63 -5.58
CA VAL A 640 54.89 43.62 -5.29
C VAL A 640 54.20 44.01 -6.59
N SER A 641 52.87 44.14 -6.59
CA SER A 641 52.18 45.06 -7.52
C SER A 641 50.83 45.53 -6.96
N VAL A 642 50.92 46.69 -6.31
CA VAL A 642 50.09 47.91 -6.37
C VAL A 642 48.62 47.82 -6.85
N ARG A 643 47.73 48.17 -5.89
CA ARG A 643 46.46 48.94 -5.94
C ARG A 643 45.30 48.46 -6.83
N SER A 644 44.17 48.21 -6.17
CA SER A 644 42.98 49.07 -6.28
C SER A 644 42.10 48.91 -5.04
N ALA A 645 41.73 50.05 -4.44
CA ALA A 645 40.80 50.15 -3.35
C ALA A 645 39.37 50.29 -3.89
N SER A 646 38.45 49.49 -3.36
CA SER A 646 37.04 49.85 -3.33
C SER A 646 36.40 49.19 -2.11
N SER A 647 35.96 50.04 -1.20
CA SER A 647 35.22 49.78 0.02
C SER A 647 33.92 49.00 -0.20
N SER A 648 33.66 48.00 0.64
CA SER A 648 32.30 47.77 1.15
C SER A 648 32.34 47.11 2.53
N THR A 649 31.54 47.70 3.39
CA THR A 649 31.41 47.52 4.83
C THR A 649 30.55 46.31 5.15
N SER A 650 30.98 45.43 6.07
CA SER A 650 30.05 44.68 6.94
C SER A 650 30.77 43.92 8.08
N ILE A 651 30.68 44.52 9.27
CA ILE A 651 30.23 43.95 10.55
C ILE A 651 30.72 42.52 10.89
N SER A 652 31.67 42.45 11.82
CA SER A 652 31.99 41.27 12.64
C SER A 652 31.07 41.21 13.87
N PRO A 653 30.86 40.01 14.44
CA PRO A 653 31.29 39.85 15.83
C PRO A 653 32.00 38.52 16.14
N SER A 654 33.11 38.67 16.87
CA SER A 654 33.65 37.82 17.95
C SER A 654 33.50 36.29 17.86
N GLN A 655 34.61 35.62 17.55
CA GLN A 655 34.88 34.24 17.95
C GLN A 655 35.23 34.18 19.45
N THR A 656 34.44 33.44 20.21
CA THR A 656 34.83 32.92 21.54
C THR A 656 35.18 31.45 21.43
N SER A 657 36.39 31.11 21.85
CA SER A 657 36.94 29.76 22.01
C SER A 657 36.15 28.95 23.04
N ILE A 658 35.64 27.77 22.65
CA ILE A 658 35.08 26.78 23.58
C ILE A 658 36.14 25.68 23.80
N LYS A 659 36.63 25.60 25.04
CA LYS A 659 37.38 24.46 25.60
C LYS A 659 36.42 23.27 25.73
N VAL A 660 36.75 22.14 25.12
CA VAL A 660 36.12 20.85 25.42
C VAL A 660 36.81 20.28 26.65
N LEU A 661 36.08 20.26 27.76
CA LEU A 661 36.43 19.56 29.00
C LEU A 661 36.04 18.09 28.83
N ALA A 662 37.05 17.21 28.94
CA ALA A 662 36.86 15.77 29.07
C ALA A 662 36.22 15.46 30.44
N LEU A 663 35.11 14.74 30.43
CA LEU A 663 34.51 14.14 31.63
C LEU A 663 34.46 12.62 31.44
N ASN A 664 35.33 11.95 32.21
CA ASN A 664 35.30 10.52 32.44
C ASN A 664 34.04 10.15 33.24
N PHE A 665 33.32 9.12 32.80
CA PHE A 665 32.35 8.40 33.62
C PHE A 665 32.93 7.03 34.01
N PRO A 666 32.85 6.63 35.29
CA PRO A 666 33.09 5.24 35.69
C PRO A 666 31.77 4.45 35.76
N ASP A 667 31.86 3.17 35.42
CA ASP A 667 30.83 2.14 35.57
C ASP A 667 30.45 1.86 37.03
N SER A 668 29.18 1.55 37.28
CA SER A 668 28.67 0.33 37.95
C SER A 668 27.27 0.53 38.55
N ALA A 669 26.35 -0.40 38.23
CA ALA A 669 25.13 -0.69 39.00
C ALA A 669 25.42 -1.79 40.05
N PRO A 670 24.48 -2.36 40.84
CA PRO A 670 23.11 -1.97 41.23
C PRO A 670 22.89 -2.02 42.77
N GLY A 671 21.71 -1.60 43.28
CA GLY A 671 21.35 -1.88 44.68
C GLY A 671 20.04 -1.26 45.18
N TYR A 672 19.08 -2.12 45.52
CA TYR A 672 17.82 -1.86 46.23
C TYR A 672 18.00 -1.06 47.55
N SER A 673 17.02 -0.22 47.90
CA SER A 673 16.19 -0.33 49.13
C SER A 673 15.47 0.97 49.52
N THR A 674 14.31 0.76 50.11
CA THR A 674 13.24 1.61 50.65
C THR A 674 13.57 2.63 51.76
N SER A 675 12.58 3.52 51.98
CA SER A 675 12.30 4.35 53.18
C SER A 675 13.13 5.63 53.32
N SER A 676 12.71 6.72 53.96
CA SER A 676 11.43 7.31 54.34
C SER A 676 11.78 8.67 54.99
N SER A 677 10.81 9.59 55.04
CA SER A 677 10.71 10.72 56.00
C SER A 677 11.49 12.03 55.80
N SER A 678 10.66 13.08 55.69
CA SER A 678 10.64 14.31 56.49
C SER A 678 11.43 15.57 56.09
N SER A 679 10.63 16.64 56.08
CA SER A 679 10.91 18.06 56.36
C SER A 679 10.92 18.97 55.11
N GLY A 680 10.22 20.09 55.09
CA GLY A 680 9.29 20.68 56.05
C GLY A 680 8.73 22.00 55.50
N SER A 681 7.55 22.35 56.01
CA SER A 681 7.02 23.72 56.22
C SER A 681 7.10 24.79 55.11
N SER A 682 5.94 25.19 54.58
CA SER A 682 5.55 26.62 54.66
C SER A 682 4.04 26.82 54.76
N ASN A 683 3.66 27.45 55.88
CA ASN A 683 2.37 27.98 56.31
C ASN A 683 1.58 28.80 55.26
N GLY A 684 0.24 28.72 55.32
CA GLY A 684 -0.67 29.59 54.56
C GLY A 684 -2.17 29.42 54.86
N LYS A 685 -2.55 29.72 56.11
CA LYS A 685 -3.89 29.89 56.72
C LYS A 685 -5.18 29.84 55.86
N ASN A 686 -6.09 28.98 56.35
CA ASN A 686 -7.57 29.00 56.32
C ASN A 686 -8.26 30.38 56.28
N LYS A 687 -9.39 30.43 55.55
CA LYS A 687 -10.69 30.82 56.17
C LYS A 687 -11.91 30.21 55.46
N ARG A 688 -12.86 29.82 56.30
CA ARG A 688 -14.14 29.16 56.04
C ARG A 688 -15.21 30.09 55.43
N SER A 689 -16.22 29.41 54.89
CA SER A 689 -17.68 29.60 55.02
C SER A 689 -18.46 30.43 54.00
N SER A 690 -19.58 29.79 53.61
CA SER A 690 -20.89 30.31 53.23
C SER A 690 -21.03 31.01 51.88
N LYS A 691 -21.47 30.27 50.87
CA LYS A 691 -22.88 30.22 50.46
C LYS A 691 -23.15 28.97 49.63
#